data_AF-A0A1V2CGD9-F1
#
_entry.id   AF-A0A1V2CGD9-F1
#
_cell.length_a   1.000
_cell.length_b   1.000
_cell.length_c   1.000
_cell.angle_alpha   90.00
_cell.angle_beta   90.00
_cell.angle_gamma   90.00
#
_symmetry.space_group_name_H-M   'P 1'
#
loop_
_entity.id
_entity.type
_entity.pdbx_description
1 polymer ?
#
loop_
_entity_poly.entity_id
_entity_poly.type
_entity_poly.pdbx_seq_one_letter_code
_entity_poly.pdbx_strand_id
1 'polypeptide(L)'
;MNNPLHAIYFKRGKYCLLMWMFFVLLTSNLQAQRGYYDAPYKRYEANLGQLSNGSSITPKSYVQADLQSEASDQQCVNMSAANATVQWTLNEAADGLVIRYSVPDGQTATLGVYNGNTKITTLTLTATWSWEYLWSNGNPNNNGITNQNPRMRFDEVRYKLPAKIAVSGTLKLVRESGNVHVDFAEMEPVPTAVTAPAGSVTYTGNGSDLQTFIDANGGKKIFVPSGVFNVNRELYFGAANTSLIGAGMWYTQINFTNTSSGNGGLRANASNISFTDLYLTTNSASRSNSYKAINGVFTAGSAVKNIWAEHFECGAWIAQYNVGGPAIADGFTLSNCRFRNNYADGINLCKGTANSIVEHCNFRNNGDDDQAIWSADGLECINNTFRYNTSENCWRACGLAIYGGKNNKAYNLIIKDNLEAGIRVSNNFPGAPFNNDGMHEIHDITVSTCGTFNDTYNNPVAAVDIFSATNAGSQVKNVQLYNIDILDSRNDAISISKRSGDGIYNLSFKDITVNGTGKEYPNNNALNRNWGRGFFVLIAGSPAGNGTYCNMNYSNRGGNAGSNEETSAIGTFSWTPSSNCSGTSVPVTGVTVTPATATLSIGATHQLTPTVAPANATNKTVTYSSNNTGVATVNGSGLVTAIASGSATITVTTQDGAKTATAVITVNSSNVAVTSVSLSPGSASLSVGATQQLTPTVLPSNATNKTVSYASNNTGVATVNASGLVTAVSNGTATITVTTADGNKTSTAAITVSTATGNYFTIKNKWTGNYLYDAGANVGYGATVANNNYKWEKVAVDATYYILKNVGTGDIIHIENLTGAVQCTAGSTGWYSAQWSTENVDATWVRIKNRWQTGSMIHIENLNGSAQYAGAQNNWESAQWQFQTVSTSKKINTNEAEVTVENNSSINIYPNPATNNEFNIVLPELKAGDIATVTVIDINGRKVLVKKIPASAKINHDLASGIYVVTINSIDFNVSKKLIVK
;
A
#
# COMPACT_ATOMS: atom_id res chain seq x y z
N MET A 1 14.71 -5.91 -67.44
CA MET A 1 14.98 -7.36 -67.27
C MET A 1 14.83 -7.64 -65.78
N ASN A 2 13.66 -8.06 -65.32
CA ASN A 2 13.09 -9.43 -65.36
C ASN A 2 13.62 -10.31 -64.19
N ASN A 3 12.75 -10.55 -63.21
CA ASN A 3 12.67 -11.83 -62.45
C ASN A 3 12.52 -13.00 -63.46
N PRO A 4 12.92 -14.27 -63.18
CA PRO A 4 12.46 -15.11 -62.04
C PRO A 4 13.59 -16.01 -61.43
N LEU A 5 13.43 -17.02 -60.56
CA LEU A 5 12.30 -17.66 -59.81
C LEU A 5 12.48 -17.40 -58.28
N HIS A 6 11.66 -17.81 -57.29
CA HIS A 6 10.72 -18.92 -57.02
C HIS A 6 11.32 -20.28 -56.57
N ALA A 7 10.75 -20.83 -55.47
CA ALA A 7 11.05 -22.07 -54.73
C ALA A 7 12.13 -21.95 -53.62
N ILE A 8 11.91 -22.31 -52.35
CA ILE A 8 10.79 -23.05 -51.71
C ILE A 8 10.31 -22.32 -50.44
N TYR A 9 9.09 -21.79 -50.46
CA TYR A 9 8.33 -21.49 -49.24
C TYR A 9 7.60 -22.78 -48.81
N PHE A 10 7.83 -23.28 -47.59
CA PHE A 10 6.83 -23.88 -46.67
C PHE A 10 7.53 -24.62 -45.51
N LYS A 11 7.82 -23.89 -44.40
CA LYS A 11 7.89 -24.37 -42.98
C LYS A 11 8.53 -23.33 -42.04
N ARG A 12 7.96 -22.12 -41.93
CA ARG A 12 8.27 -21.17 -40.85
C ARG A 12 7.02 -20.52 -40.27
N GLY A 13 6.26 -21.29 -39.49
CA GLY A 13 5.09 -20.80 -38.74
C GLY A 13 5.31 -20.64 -37.23
N LYS A 14 6.48 -21.03 -36.68
CA LYS A 14 6.71 -21.06 -35.21
C LYS A 14 8.02 -20.44 -34.70
N TYR A 15 8.93 -19.99 -35.57
CA TYR A 15 10.24 -19.44 -35.14
C TYR A 15 10.42 -17.93 -35.37
N CYS A 16 9.59 -17.28 -36.20
CA CYS A 16 9.68 -15.83 -36.40
C CYS A 16 9.13 -15.02 -35.21
N LEU A 17 8.10 -15.50 -34.51
CA LEU A 17 7.57 -14.80 -33.33
C LEU A 17 8.58 -14.74 -32.17
N LEU A 18 9.34 -15.82 -31.95
CA LEU A 18 10.36 -15.87 -30.92
C LEU A 18 11.54 -14.94 -31.23
N MET A 19 12.00 -14.89 -32.49
CA MET A 19 13.07 -13.95 -32.91
C MET A 19 12.62 -12.49 -32.82
N TRP A 20 11.36 -12.16 -33.14
CA TRP A 20 10.83 -10.80 -32.97
C TRP A 20 10.65 -10.42 -31.51
N MET A 21 10.18 -11.34 -30.64
CA MET A 21 10.17 -11.09 -29.20
C MET A 21 11.60 -10.90 -28.63
N PHE A 22 12.59 -11.68 -29.09
CA PHE A 22 13.99 -11.50 -28.69
C PHE A 22 14.56 -10.15 -29.16
N PHE A 23 14.26 -9.71 -30.38
CA PHE A 23 14.75 -8.41 -30.88
C PHE A 23 14.05 -7.21 -30.21
N VAL A 24 12.73 -7.28 -30.00
CA VAL A 24 11.97 -6.20 -29.35
C VAL A 24 12.35 -6.05 -27.88
N LEU A 25 12.66 -7.14 -27.17
CA LEU A 25 13.20 -7.11 -25.79
C LEU A 25 14.64 -6.56 -25.70
N LEU A 26 15.41 -6.54 -26.79
CA LEU A 26 16.77 -5.99 -26.83
C LEU A 26 16.82 -4.52 -27.28
N THR A 27 15.75 -3.97 -27.85
CA THR A 27 15.71 -2.57 -28.32
C THR A 27 15.06 -1.58 -27.33
N SER A 28 14.42 -2.05 -26.26
CA SER A 28 13.83 -1.20 -25.22
C SER A 28 14.74 -1.08 -24.00
N ASN A 29 15.82 -0.28 -24.10
CA ASN A 29 16.51 0.45 -23.00
C ASN A 29 17.91 1.00 -23.36
N LEU A 30 18.32 1.03 -24.63
CA LEU A 30 19.54 1.73 -25.07
C LEU A 30 19.33 3.26 -25.18
N GLN A 31 18.94 3.88 -24.07
CA GLN A 31 19.34 5.24 -23.72
C GLN A 31 20.45 5.12 -22.67
N ALA A 32 21.46 6.00 -22.69
CA ALA A 32 22.62 5.87 -21.81
C ALA A 32 22.22 5.85 -20.33
N GLN A 33 22.26 4.66 -19.72
CA GLN A 33 21.92 4.47 -18.32
C GLN A 33 23.09 4.94 -17.47
N ARG A 34 22.95 6.08 -16.78
CA ARG A 34 23.96 6.61 -15.86
C ARG A 34 23.70 6.13 -14.42
N GLY A 35 24.77 6.01 -13.64
CA GLY A 35 24.73 5.55 -12.26
C GLY A 35 24.58 4.04 -12.13
N TYR A 36 24.48 3.55 -10.90
CA TYR A 36 24.12 2.16 -10.58
C TYR A 36 22.60 1.96 -10.82
N TYR A 37 22.21 2.01 -12.09
CA TYR A 37 20.83 2.10 -12.55
C TYR A 37 19.98 0.84 -12.27
N ASP A 38 20.64 -0.30 -12.10
CA ASP A 38 20.06 -1.60 -11.77
C ASP A 38 20.26 -1.98 -10.29
N ALA A 39 20.56 -1.00 -9.43
CA ALA A 39 20.61 -1.20 -7.98
C ALA A 39 19.31 -1.86 -7.47
N PRO A 40 19.42 -2.90 -6.62
CA PRO A 40 18.26 -3.68 -6.17
C PRO A 40 17.34 -2.92 -5.22
N TYR A 41 17.79 -1.79 -4.66
CA TYR A 41 17.02 -0.95 -3.75
C TYR A 41 16.26 0.18 -4.48
N LYS A 42 15.19 0.65 -3.84
CA LYS A 42 14.48 1.89 -4.18
C LYS A 42 14.55 2.84 -3.00
N ARG A 43 14.84 4.11 -3.27
CA ARG A 43 14.86 5.17 -2.27
C ARG A 43 13.47 5.81 -2.11
N TYR A 44 13.18 6.19 -0.87
CA TYR A 44 12.00 6.90 -0.42
C TYR A 44 12.49 8.11 0.38
N GLU A 45 12.60 9.27 -0.29
CA GLU A 45 13.08 10.52 0.33
C GLU A 45 12.09 10.99 1.41
N ALA A 46 12.57 11.37 2.59
CA ALA A 46 11.69 11.68 3.72
C ALA A 46 10.93 13.00 3.55
N ASN A 47 11.53 13.99 2.88
CA ASN A 47 10.85 15.22 2.47
C ASN A 47 9.66 14.97 1.51
N LEU A 48 9.61 13.81 0.84
CA LEU A 48 8.49 13.37 0.00
C LEU A 48 7.55 12.36 0.70
N GLY A 49 7.85 11.98 1.94
CA GLY A 49 7.01 11.10 2.74
C GLY A 49 5.78 11.79 3.32
N GLN A 50 4.76 11.02 3.66
CA GLN A 50 3.59 11.53 4.39
C GLN A 50 3.98 11.78 5.85
N LEU A 51 3.90 13.04 6.26
CA LEU A 51 4.32 13.53 7.58
C LEU A 51 3.15 13.66 8.56
N SER A 52 3.36 13.29 9.82
CA SER A 52 2.37 13.47 10.89
C SER A 52 3.00 13.54 12.30
N ASN A 53 2.18 13.88 13.29
CA ASN A 53 2.58 13.93 14.72
C ASN A 53 3.76 14.89 15.00
N GLY A 54 3.83 16.00 14.27
CA GLY A 54 4.85 17.04 14.48
C GLY A 54 6.19 16.81 13.76
N SER A 55 6.30 15.81 12.89
CA SER A 55 7.41 15.75 11.92
C SER A 55 7.32 16.90 10.91
N SER A 56 8.44 17.52 10.55
CA SER A 56 8.48 18.63 9.59
C SER A 56 9.71 18.56 8.67
N ILE A 57 9.56 19.04 7.44
CA ILE A 57 10.67 19.13 6.47
C ILE A 57 11.55 20.32 6.84
N THR A 58 12.87 20.15 6.81
CA THR A 58 13.82 21.26 6.97
C THR A 58 13.84 22.15 5.72
N PRO A 59 14.02 23.48 5.85
CA PRO A 59 14.23 24.36 4.70
C PRO A 59 15.51 23.94 3.95
N LYS A 60 15.45 23.86 2.62
CA LYS A 60 16.62 23.52 1.80
C LYS A 60 17.76 24.51 2.07
N SER A 61 18.94 24.02 2.45
CA SER A 61 20.08 24.87 2.79
C SER A 61 21.42 24.31 2.35
N TYR A 62 22.22 25.15 1.69
CA TYR A 62 23.61 24.89 1.36
C TYR A 62 24.59 25.37 2.44
N VAL A 63 24.11 26.07 3.47
CA VAL A 63 24.94 26.60 4.55
C VAL A 63 25.48 25.45 5.36
N GLN A 64 26.81 25.27 5.37
CA GLN A 64 27.44 24.08 5.95
C GLN A 64 27.20 23.92 7.47
N ALA A 65 26.90 25.01 8.18
CA ALA A 65 26.50 24.95 9.58
C ALA A 65 25.14 24.24 9.78
N ASP A 66 24.22 24.33 8.82
CA ASP A 66 22.93 23.66 8.86
C ASP A 66 23.10 22.15 8.63
N LEU A 67 22.41 21.33 9.42
CA LEU A 67 22.49 19.86 9.33
C LEU A 67 22.13 19.37 7.92
N GLN A 68 21.06 19.91 7.34
CA GLN A 68 20.55 19.46 6.06
C GLN A 68 21.48 19.77 4.88
N SER A 69 22.57 20.52 5.04
CA SER A 69 23.58 20.71 3.98
C SER A 69 24.32 19.43 3.55
N GLU A 70 24.28 18.38 4.39
CA GLU A 70 24.78 17.02 4.14
C GLU A 70 23.66 15.98 3.85
N ALA A 71 22.39 16.40 3.89
CA ALA A 71 21.25 15.57 3.51
C ALA A 71 21.13 15.47 1.98
N SER A 72 20.44 14.44 1.50
CA SER A 72 20.04 14.35 0.09
C SER A 72 19.12 15.52 -0.29
N ASP A 73 19.30 16.07 -1.48
CA ASP A 73 18.63 17.30 -1.97
C ASP A 73 18.72 18.50 -1.00
N GLN A 74 19.62 18.43 -0.02
CA GLN A 74 19.82 19.34 1.09
C GLN A 74 18.57 19.59 1.95
N GLN A 75 17.73 18.55 2.10
CA GLN A 75 16.56 18.55 2.97
C GLN A 75 16.44 17.23 3.72
N CYS A 76 15.90 17.28 4.93
CA CYS A 76 15.58 16.10 5.71
C CYS A 76 14.32 16.36 6.55
N VAL A 77 13.80 15.33 7.23
CA VAL A 77 12.66 15.47 8.13
C VAL A 77 13.13 15.50 9.57
N ASN A 78 12.85 16.60 10.26
CA ASN A 78 12.98 16.71 11.70
C ASN A 78 11.86 15.92 12.39
N MET A 79 12.23 14.94 13.21
CA MET A 79 11.32 14.09 13.98
C MET A 79 11.53 14.28 15.50
N SER A 80 11.87 15.49 15.93
CA SER A 80 12.11 15.83 17.34
C SER A 80 10.84 15.91 18.20
N ALA A 81 9.64 15.94 17.60
CA ALA A 81 8.37 15.83 18.33
C ALA A 81 8.08 14.38 18.76
N ALA A 82 7.41 14.19 19.89
CA ALA A 82 7.04 12.86 20.38
C ALA A 82 6.09 12.15 19.41
N ASN A 83 6.39 10.90 19.04
CA ASN A 83 5.68 10.11 18.03
C ASN A 83 5.69 10.72 16.61
N ALA A 84 6.57 11.69 16.32
CA ALA A 84 6.76 12.23 14.97
C ALA A 84 6.93 11.08 13.95
N THR A 85 6.28 11.20 12.79
CA THR A 85 6.07 10.06 11.90
C THR A 85 6.30 10.46 10.44
N VAL A 86 7.07 9.65 9.72
CA VAL A 86 7.15 9.67 8.24
C VAL A 86 6.74 8.32 7.69
N GLN A 87 5.94 8.30 6.63
CA GLN A 87 5.52 7.05 5.97
C GLN A 87 5.47 7.16 4.44
N TRP A 88 5.67 6.02 3.78
CA TRP A 88 5.62 5.89 2.33
C TRP A 88 4.90 4.60 1.94
N THR A 89 4.26 4.61 0.77
CA THR A 89 3.76 3.40 0.11
C THR A 89 4.87 2.81 -0.74
N LEU A 90 5.13 1.50 -0.61
CA LEU A 90 6.20 0.83 -1.36
C LEU A 90 5.78 0.50 -2.79
N ASN A 91 6.69 0.74 -3.73
CA ASN A 91 6.48 0.48 -5.16
C ASN A 91 6.75 -0.99 -5.54
N GLU A 92 7.40 -1.74 -4.66
CA GLU A 92 7.77 -3.14 -4.81
C GLU A 92 7.80 -3.85 -3.44
N ALA A 93 7.72 -5.18 -3.43
CA ALA A 93 7.70 -5.94 -2.18
C ALA A 93 9.11 -6.18 -1.63
N ALA A 94 9.41 -5.65 -0.43
CA ALA A 94 10.77 -5.52 0.09
C ALA A 94 10.89 -5.88 1.58
N ASP A 95 12.04 -6.45 1.97
CA ASP A 95 12.40 -6.89 3.34
C ASP A 95 13.78 -6.38 3.81
N GLY A 96 14.60 -5.81 2.93
CA GLY A 96 15.83 -5.11 3.33
C GLY A 96 15.50 -3.63 3.51
N LEU A 97 15.74 -3.09 4.70
CA LEU A 97 15.53 -1.67 5.04
C LEU A 97 16.87 -1.03 5.37
N VAL A 98 17.15 0.11 4.76
CA VAL A 98 18.18 1.06 5.19
C VAL A 98 17.50 2.37 5.54
N ILE A 99 17.94 3.04 6.60
CA ILE A 99 17.53 4.42 6.92
C ILE A 99 18.80 5.25 6.99
N ARG A 100 18.90 6.34 6.21
CA ARG A 100 19.92 7.37 6.42
C ARG A 100 19.37 8.41 7.38
N TYR A 101 20.08 8.64 8.48
CA TYR A 101 19.59 9.41 9.62
C TYR A 101 20.71 10.27 10.22
N SER A 102 20.32 11.24 11.03
CA SER A 102 21.21 11.97 11.93
C SER A 102 20.61 12.02 13.32
N VAL A 103 21.42 11.70 14.33
CA VAL A 103 21.15 11.98 15.75
C VAL A 103 22.24 12.93 16.27
N PRO A 104 21.96 13.76 17.30
CA PRO A 104 22.99 14.64 17.87
C PRO A 104 24.21 13.86 18.38
N ASP A 105 25.38 14.49 18.30
CA ASP A 105 26.63 13.89 18.77
C ASP A 105 26.54 13.41 20.23
N GLY A 106 27.17 12.26 20.51
CA GLY A 106 27.13 11.58 21.80
C GLY A 106 25.75 11.03 22.22
N GLN A 107 24.71 11.15 21.40
CA GLN A 107 23.36 10.70 21.72
C GLN A 107 22.92 9.47 20.92
N THR A 108 21.83 8.88 21.39
CA THR A 108 21.08 7.82 20.71
C THR A 108 19.63 8.22 20.54
N ALA A 109 18.95 7.61 19.58
CA ALA A 109 17.51 7.73 19.37
C ALA A 109 16.91 6.36 19.06
N THR A 110 15.58 6.25 19.07
CA THR A 110 14.90 5.03 18.64
C THR A 110 13.77 5.32 17.66
N LEU A 111 13.76 4.57 16.56
CA LEU A 111 12.68 4.56 15.56
C LEU A 111 11.92 3.23 15.62
N GLY A 112 10.62 3.29 15.89
CA GLY A 112 9.72 2.19 15.64
C GLY A 112 9.47 2.04 14.14
N VAL A 113 9.66 0.84 13.60
CA VAL A 113 9.43 0.50 12.19
C VAL A 113 8.13 -0.28 12.07
N TYR A 114 7.24 0.12 11.16
CA TYR A 114 5.89 -0.41 11.02
C TYR A 114 5.58 -0.80 9.58
N ASN A 115 4.77 -1.86 9.40
CA ASN A 115 3.99 -2.13 8.19
C ASN A 115 2.56 -1.63 8.43
N GLY A 116 2.21 -0.48 7.85
CA GLY A 116 0.96 0.23 8.13
C GLY A 116 0.85 0.61 9.60
N ASN A 117 0.03 -0.11 10.37
CA ASN A 117 -0.14 0.08 11.82
C ASN A 117 0.48 -1.04 12.67
N THR A 118 0.98 -2.11 12.06
CA THR A 118 1.65 -3.21 12.78
C THR A 118 3.11 -2.88 12.98
N LYS A 119 3.55 -2.77 14.23
CA LYS A 119 4.98 -2.60 14.55
C LYS A 119 5.75 -3.87 14.21
N ILE A 120 6.86 -3.72 13.50
CA ILE A 120 7.79 -4.78 13.13
C ILE A 120 8.92 -4.86 14.17
N THR A 121 9.56 -3.73 14.46
CA THR A 121 10.72 -3.64 15.37
C THR A 121 10.90 -2.23 15.92
N THR A 122 11.83 -2.06 16.86
CA THR A 122 12.46 -0.78 17.19
C THR A 122 13.92 -0.84 16.76
N LEU A 123 14.39 0.16 16.03
CA LEU A 123 15.81 0.35 15.72
C LEU A 123 16.41 1.38 16.68
N THR A 124 17.56 1.03 17.26
CA THR A 124 18.41 1.99 17.98
C THR A 124 19.30 2.68 16.97
N LEU A 125 19.30 4.02 17.01
CA LEU A 125 20.15 4.90 16.22
C LEU A 125 21.24 5.46 17.12
N THR A 126 22.45 5.65 16.59
CA THR A 126 23.61 6.13 17.36
C THR A 126 24.44 7.13 16.58
N ALA A 127 25.08 8.06 17.28
CA ALA A 127 26.06 8.97 16.68
C ALA A 127 27.43 8.31 16.41
N THR A 128 27.67 7.07 16.90
CA THR A 128 29.01 6.43 16.99
C THR A 128 29.88 6.51 15.74
N TRP A 129 29.29 6.48 14.55
CA TRP A 129 30.01 6.44 13.26
C TRP A 129 30.01 7.76 12.49
N SER A 130 29.32 8.75 13.04
CA SER A 130 29.09 10.08 12.48
C SER A 130 29.83 11.14 13.29
N TRP A 131 29.75 12.40 12.86
CA TRP A 131 30.38 13.55 13.54
C TRP A 131 31.92 13.51 13.55
N GLU A 132 32.54 13.37 12.38
CA GLU A 132 33.96 13.71 12.21
C GLU A 132 34.15 15.22 12.40
N TYR A 133 35.17 15.61 13.17
CA TYR A 133 35.49 17.03 13.42
C TYR A 133 36.78 17.40 12.70
N LEU A 134 36.82 18.56 12.03
CA LEU A 134 38.01 19.02 11.31
C LEU A 134 38.80 20.06 12.12
N TRP A 135 40.13 20.02 12.01
CA TRP A 135 40.98 21.18 12.33
C TRP A 135 40.72 22.33 11.34
N SER A 136 41.17 23.54 11.67
CA SER A 136 41.12 24.71 10.77
C SER A 136 41.90 24.55 9.46
N ASN A 137 42.72 23.49 9.34
CA ASN A 137 43.44 23.11 8.13
C ASN A 137 42.76 21.96 7.35
N GLY A 138 41.48 21.65 7.64
CA GLY A 138 40.67 20.69 6.89
C GLY A 138 40.93 19.21 7.12
N ASN A 139 41.89 18.85 7.97
CA ASN A 139 42.18 17.46 8.31
C ASN A 139 41.34 16.98 9.52
N PRO A 140 40.94 15.70 9.60
CA PRO A 140 40.17 15.16 10.73
C PRO A 140 40.92 15.15 12.07
N ASN A 141 40.23 15.56 13.13
CA ASN A 141 40.73 15.87 14.48
C ASN A 141 39.93 15.10 15.54
N ASN A 142 40.07 13.78 15.55
CA ASN A 142 39.13 12.91 16.28
C ASN A 142 39.47 12.78 17.78
N ASN A 143 40.24 13.73 18.34
CA ASN A 143 40.67 13.76 19.75
C ASN A 143 40.72 15.17 20.37
N GLY A 144 40.24 16.23 19.71
CA GLY A 144 40.43 17.61 20.19
C GLY A 144 39.27 18.56 19.96
N ILE A 145 38.34 18.67 20.92
CA ILE A 145 37.27 19.68 20.86
C ILE A 145 37.84 21.07 21.16
N THR A 146 38.07 21.87 20.11
CA THR A 146 37.74 23.30 20.02
C THR A 146 37.91 23.78 18.57
N ASN A 147 37.09 24.76 18.14
CA ASN A 147 36.94 25.26 16.76
C ASN A 147 36.11 24.38 15.78
N GLN A 148 34.94 23.95 16.28
CA GLN A 148 33.70 23.55 15.59
C GLN A 148 33.66 23.62 14.03
N ASN A 149 33.90 22.49 13.37
CA ASN A 149 33.49 22.29 11.97
C ASN A 149 33.11 20.80 11.72
N PRO A 150 31.91 20.37 12.16
CA PRO A 150 31.48 18.96 12.07
C PRO A 150 31.12 18.55 10.64
N ARG A 151 31.53 17.34 10.22
CA ARG A 151 31.16 16.68 8.97
C ARG A 151 30.68 15.26 9.27
N MET A 152 30.23 14.54 8.24
CA MET A 152 29.71 13.17 8.36
C MET A 152 28.57 13.10 9.39
N ARG A 153 27.68 14.09 9.40
CA ARG A 153 26.63 14.26 10.42
C ARG A 153 25.45 13.29 10.25
N PHE A 154 25.45 12.52 9.16
CA PHE A 154 24.52 11.43 8.90
C PHE A 154 25.26 10.09 8.89
N ASP A 155 24.55 9.04 9.25
CA ASP A 155 24.95 7.63 9.18
C ASP A 155 23.79 6.79 8.61
N GLU A 156 24.04 5.52 8.30
CA GLU A 156 23.00 4.57 7.88
C GLU A 156 22.79 3.45 8.90
N VAL A 157 21.54 3.04 9.11
CA VAL A 157 21.22 1.79 9.81
C VAL A 157 20.57 0.82 8.83
N ARG A 158 21.11 -0.40 8.73
CA ARG A 158 20.54 -1.50 7.97
C ARG A 158 19.78 -2.47 8.87
N TYR A 159 18.62 -2.93 8.44
CA TYR A 159 17.84 -3.95 9.14
C TYR A 159 17.09 -4.85 8.15
N LYS A 160 17.16 -6.16 8.35
CA LYS A 160 16.37 -7.12 7.58
C LYS A 160 15.06 -7.41 8.32
N LEU A 161 13.94 -7.05 7.70
CA LEU A 161 12.60 -7.33 8.21
C LEU A 161 12.33 -8.84 8.24
N PRO A 162 11.58 -9.36 9.24
CA PRO A 162 11.22 -10.78 9.32
C PRO A 162 10.28 -11.25 8.20
N ALA A 163 9.62 -10.33 7.51
CA ALA A 163 8.77 -10.58 6.35
C ALA A 163 8.79 -9.35 5.42
N LYS A 164 8.55 -9.58 4.13
CA LYS A 164 8.41 -8.50 3.14
C LYS A 164 7.19 -7.64 3.45
N ILE A 165 7.36 -6.31 3.45
CA ILE A 165 6.26 -5.39 3.21
C ILE A 165 5.87 -5.58 1.75
N ALA A 166 4.58 -5.80 1.48
CA ALA A 166 4.10 -6.05 0.13
C ALA A 166 4.21 -4.79 -0.75
N VAL A 167 4.15 -4.97 -2.08
CA VAL A 167 3.90 -3.85 -3.00
C VAL A 167 2.58 -3.16 -2.62
N SER A 168 2.55 -1.84 -2.68
CA SER A 168 1.50 -0.96 -2.13
C SER A 168 1.28 -1.07 -0.61
N GLY A 169 2.11 -1.82 0.12
CA GLY A 169 2.18 -1.78 1.57
C GLY A 169 2.85 -0.50 2.07
N THR A 170 2.67 -0.15 3.35
CA THR A 170 3.17 1.11 3.91
C THR A 170 4.35 0.87 4.84
N LEU A 171 5.53 1.37 4.47
CA LEU A 171 6.62 1.56 5.43
C LEU A 171 6.33 2.82 6.24
N LYS A 172 6.29 2.70 7.57
CA LYS A 172 6.12 3.84 8.48
C LYS A 172 7.20 3.82 9.56
N LEU A 173 7.85 4.96 9.76
CA LEU A 173 8.83 5.21 10.81
C LEU A 173 8.22 6.16 11.84
N VAL A 174 8.30 5.79 13.11
CA VAL A 174 7.78 6.59 14.24
C VAL A 174 8.91 6.83 15.22
N ARG A 175 9.18 8.09 15.58
CA ARG A 175 10.15 8.41 16.64
C ARG A 175 9.60 8.02 18.00
N GLU A 176 10.30 7.13 18.69
CA GLU A 176 9.94 6.64 20.02
C GLU A 176 10.75 7.36 21.11
N SER A 177 12.05 7.57 20.91
CA SER A 177 12.93 8.31 21.83
C SER A 177 14.10 9.00 21.11
N GLY A 178 14.77 9.94 21.79
CA GLY A 178 15.90 10.72 21.24
C GLY A 178 15.53 11.65 20.08
N ASN A 179 16.39 12.63 19.81
CA ASN A 179 16.19 13.53 18.67
C ASN A 179 16.76 12.89 17.40
N VAL A 180 15.98 12.88 16.33
CA VAL A 180 16.37 12.27 15.05
C VAL A 180 15.91 13.13 13.88
N HIS A 181 16.79 13.25 12.89
CA HIS A 181 16.45 13.68 11.54
C HIS A 181 16.56 12.47 10.61
N VAL A 182 15.57 12.28 9.73
CA VAL A 182 15.59 11.21 8.71
C VAL A 182 15.76 11.86 7.35
N ASP A 183 16.75 11.40 6.60
CA ASP A 183 17.02 11.83 5.22
C ASP A 183 16.15 11.02 4.26
N PHE A 184 16.34 9.69 4.25
CA PHE A 184 15.56 8.76 3.44
C PHE A 184 15.54 7.36 4.02
N ALA A 185 14.64 6.53 3.47
CA ALA A 185 14.72 5.08 3.56
C ALA A 185 15.06 4.46 2.20
N GLU A 186 15.90 3.43 2.16
CA GLU A 186 16.03 2.54 1.00
C GLU A 186 15.41 1.19 1.34
N MET A 187 14.59 0.66 0.43
CA MET A 187 13.96 -0.67 0.56
C MET A 187 14.36 -1.55 -0.61
N GLU A 188 14.67 -2.82 -0.35
CA GLU A 188 14.93 -3.83 -1.40
C GLU A 188 14.32 -5.21 -1.09
N PRO A 189 13.95 -5.99 -2.13
CA PRO A 189 13.74 -7.42 -1.99
C PRO A 189 15.08 -8.11 -1.74
N VAL A 190 15.33 -8.58 -0.52
CA VAL A 190 16.58 -9.28 -0.19
C VAL A 190 16.62 -10.59 -1.00
N PRO A 191 17.70 -10.85 -1.77
CA PRO A 191 17.88 -12.12 -2.47
C PRO A 191 17.89 -13.31 -1.50
N THR A 192 17.62 -14.51 -1.99
CA THR A 192 17.83 -15.73 -1.20
C THR A 192 19.31 -15.86 -0.81
N ALA A 193 19.59 -16.34 0.41
CA ALA A 193 20.94 -16.58 0.88
C ALA A 193 21.71 -17.50 -0.09
N VAL A 194 22.94 -17.11 -0.43
CA VAL A 194 23.85 -17.94 -1.24
C VAL A 194 24.17 -19.21 -0.45
N THR A 195 23.96 -20.37 -1.07
CA THR A 195 24.33 -21.67 -0.50
C THR A 195 25.79 -21.99 -0.80
N ALA A 196 26.46 -22.75 0.08
CA ALA A 196 27.82 -23.23 -0.11
C ALA A 196 28.06 -23.77 -1.54
N PRO A 197 28.94 -23.13 -2.35
CA PRO A 197 29.20 -23.57 -3.71
C PRO A 197 29.77 -25.00 -3.75
N ALA A 198 29.46 -25.75 -4.81
CA ALA A 198 30.01 -27.09 -5.00
C ALA A 198 31.55 -27.06 -4.97
N GLY A 199 32.15 -27.95 -4.18
CA GLY A 199 33.59 -28.02 -3.97
C GLY A 199 34.19 -26.92 -3.07
N SER A 200 33.36 -26.06 -2.44
CA SER A 200 33.83 -25.16 -1.39
C SER A 200 34.04 -25.88 -0.04
N VAL A 201 34.88 -25.31 0.80
CA VAL A 201 34.98 -25.67 2.22
C VAL A 201 34.16 -24.67 3.04
N THR A 202 33.25 -25.17 3.88
CA THR A 202 32.40 -24.32 4.73
C THR A 202 33.09 -24.04 6.07
N TYR A 203 33.19 -22.77 6.42
CA TYR A 203 33.63 -22.31 7.74
C TYR A 203 32.49 -22.43 8.75
N THR A 204 32.80 -22.94 9.95
CA THR A 204 31.82 -23.18 11.04
C THR A 204 32.23 -22.55 12.38
N GLY A 205 33.28 -21.72 12.39
CA GLY A 205 33.74 -21.01 13.59
C GLY A 205 32.99 -19.70 13.85
N ASN A 206 33.46 -18.91 14.82
CA ASN A 206 32.81 -17.67 15.28
C ASN A 206 33.50 -16.37 14.82
N GLY A 207 34.51 -16.47 13.96
CA GLY A 207 35.39 -15.40 13.47
C GLY A 207 36.81 -15.44 14.06
N SER A 208 36.98 -15.96 15.29
CA SER A 208 38.28 -15.88 16.00
C SER A 208 39.41 -16.71 15.38
N ASP A 209 39.07 -17.81 14.70
CA ASP A 209 39.97 -18.73 13.99
C ASP A 209 39.88 -18.62 12.45
N LEU A 210 39.12 -17.64 11.93
CA LEU A 210 38.86 -17.52 10.49
C LEU A 210 40.15 -17.36 9.66
N GLN A 211 41.16 -16.64 10.16
CA GLN A 211 42.47 -16.57 9.48
C GLN A 211 43.13 -17.96 9.38
N THR A 212 43.19 -18.70 10.48
CA THR A 212 43.75 -20.06 10.50
C THR A 212 43.01 -20.99 9.55
N PHE A 213 41.68 -20.83 9.42
CA PHE A 213 40.88 -21.57 8.46
C PHE A 213 41.19 -21.19 7.00
N ILE A 214 41.44 -19.90 6.72
CA ILE A 214 41.88 -19.40 5.41
C ILE A 214 43.26 -19.99 5.06
N ASP A 215 44.23 -19.91 5.97
CA ASP A 215 45.59 -20.44 5.75
C ASP A 215 45.57 -21.95 5.47
N ALA A 216 44.78 -22.72 6.24
CA ALA A 216 44.61 -24.17 6.05
C ALA A 216 43.86 -24.56 4.76
N ASN A 217 43.22 -23.60 4.08
CA ASN A 217 42.39 -23.83 2.89
C ASN A 217 42.75 -22.94 1.70
N GLY A 218 43.96 -22.39 1.67
CA GLY A 218 44.51 -21.68 0.52
C GLY A 218 44.37 -22.47 -0.78
N GLY A 219 44.02 -21.78 -1.86
CA GLY A 219 43.76 -22.38 -3.17
C GLY A 219 42.37 -23.02 -3.32
N LYS A 220 41.47 -22.84 -2.35
CA LYS A 220 40.07 -23.30 -2.41
C LYS A 220 39.08 -22.15 -2.37
N LYS A 221 37.83 -22.46 -2.72
CA LYS A 221 36.68 -21.62 -2.37
C LYS A 221 36.31 -21.88 -0.91
N ILE A 222 36.32 -20.82 -0.10
CA ILE A 222 35.92 -20.82 1.30
C ILE A 222 34.55 -20.18 1.39
N PHE A 223 33.57 -20.91 1.92
CA PHE A 223 32.21 -20.41 2.15
C PHE A 223 32.02 -20.06 3.63
N VAL A 224 31.58 -18.84 3.90
CA VAL A 224 31.20 -18.36 5.22
C VAL A 224 29.67 -18.25 5.26
N PRO A 225 28.97 -19.04 6.10
CA PRO A 225 27.50 -19.07 6.11
C PRO A 225 26.90 -17.78 6.69
N SER A 226 25.57 -17.70 6.70
CA SER A 226 24.85 -16.60 7.36
C SER A 226 25.21 -16.51 8.85
N GLY A 227 25.51 -15.31 9.34
CA GLY A 227 25.92 -15.08 10.72
C GLY A 227 26.69 -13.77 10.91
N VAL A 228 27.04 -13.48 12.16
CA VAL A 228 27.94 -12.38 12.55
C VAL A 228 29.24 -13.01 13.08
N PHE A 229 30.36 -12.72 12.43
CA PHE A 229 31.67 -13.29 12.72
C PHE A 229 32.59 -12.17 13.22
N ASN A 230 33.01 -12.26 14.49
CA ASN A 230 33.85 -11.24 15.10
C ASN A 230 35.33 -11.61 14.92
N VAL A 231 36.10 -10.75 14.26
CA VAL A 231 37.51 -10.97 13.88
C VAL A 231 38.38 -9.88 14.49
N ASN A 232 39.48 -10.23 15.14
CA ASN A 232 40.34 -9.27 15.87
C ASN A 232 41.59 -8.80 15.11
N ARG A 233 41.63 -9.01 13.80
CA ARG A 233 42.78 -8.80 12.91
C ARG A 233 42.33 -8.62 11.46
N GLU A 234 43.22 -8.10 10.62
CA GLU A 234 43.08 -8.18 9.16
C GLU A 234 43.09 -9.65 8.70
N LEU A 235 42.28 -9.99 7.71
CA LEU A 235 42.27 -11.32 7.08
C LEU A 235 43.14 -11.31 5.83
N TYR A 236 44.20 -12.11 5.84
CA TYR A 236 45.25 -12.15 4.83
C TYR A 236 45.12 -13.34 3.88
N PHE A 237 45.20 -13.09 2.58
CA PHE A 237 45.06 -14.09 1.52
C PHE A 237 46.35 -14.24 0.70
N GLY A 238 47.28 -15.04 1.22
CA GLY A 238 48.60 -15.28 0.61
C GLY A 238 48.69 -16.47 -0.35
N ALA A 239 47.62 -17.24 -0.55
CA ALA A 239 47.59 -18.41 -1.43
C ALA A 239 46.77 -18.14 -2.69
N ALA A 240 47.35 -18.40 -3.88
CA ALA A 240 46.70 -18.14 -5.16
C ALA A 240 45.43 -18.98 -5.37
N ASN A 241 44.46 -18.46 -6.12
CA ASN A 241 43.14 -19.07 -6.38
C ASN A 241 42.23 -19.26 -5.14
N THR A 242 42.49 -18.53 -4.05
CA THR A 242 41.63 -18.57 -2.86
C THR A 242 40.42 -17.63 -3.05
N SER A 243 39.21 -18.09 -2.71
CA SER A 243 38.02 -17.23 -2.71
C SER A 243 37.35 -17.22 -1.35
N LEU A 244 36.92 -16.05 -0.86
CA LEU A 244 36.03 -15.92 0.30
C LEU A 244 34.62 -15.58 -0.19
N ILE A 245 33.64 -16.41 0.13
CA ILE A 245 32.26 -16.32 -0.38
C ILE A 245 31.32 -16.32 0.82
N GLY A 246 30.55 -15.25 1.01
CA GLY A 246 29.49 -15.19 2.03
C GLY A 246 28.15 -15.74 1.54
N ALA A 247 27.16 -15.74 2.43
CA ALA A 247 25.77 -16.05 2.11
C ALA A 247 24.99 -14.86 1.51
N GLY A 248 25.64 -13.72 1.28
CA GLY A 248 25.07 -12.45 0.81
C GLY A 248 25.29 -11.31 1.81
N MET A 249 25.38 -10.07 1.32
CA MET A 249 25.57 -8.86 2.16
C MET A 249 24.49 -8.66 3.24
N TRP A 250 23.30 -9.24 3.07
CA TRP A 250 22.24 -9.22 4.09
C TRP A 250 22.32 -10.35 5.13
N TYR A 251 23.28 -11.28 4.98
CA TYR A 251 23.33 -12.55 5.71
C TYR A 251 24.65 -12.81 6.42
N THR A 252 25.79 -12.54 5.79
CA THR A 252 27.12 -12.81 6.35
C THR A 252 27.82 -11.51 6.67
N GLN A 253 27.94 -11.21 7.96
CA GLN A 253 28.65 -10.05 8.50
C GLN A 253 30.00 -10.47 9.07
N ILE A 254 31.08 -9.87 8.56
CA ILE A 254 32.39 -9.90 9.21
C ILE A 254 32.54 -8.57 9.95
N ASN A 255 32.70 -8.64 11.28
CA ASN A 255 32.89 -7.49 12.15
C ASN A 255 34.33 -7.47 12.69
N PHE A 256 35.09 -6.44 12.35
CA PHE A 256 36.47 -6.29 12.80
C PHE A 256 36.53 -5.55 14.14
N THR A 257 36.79 -6.29 15.22
CA THR A 257 36.62 -5.81 16.60
C THR A 257 37.84 -5.07 17.17
N ASN A 258 39.02 -5.25 16.57
CA ASN A 258 40.26 -4.59 16.98
C ASN A 258 40.43 -3.28 16.22
N THR A 259 40.37 -2.15 16.91
CA THR A 259 40.45 -0.80 16.33
C THR A 259 41.89 -0.32 16.08
N SER A 260 42.90 -1.15 16.38
CA SER A 260 44.30 -0.80 16.14
C SER A 260 44.61 -0.68 14.65
N SER A 261 45.47 0.27 14.31
CA SER A 261 46.06 0.45 12.97
C SER A 261 46.41 -0.89 12.30
N GLY A 262 45.95 -1.10 11.06
CA GLY A 262 46.21 -2.31 10.26
C GLY A 262 45.59 -3.63 10.77
N ASN A 263 44.64 -3.62 11.72
CA ASN A 263 44.06 -4.83 12.31
C ASN A 263 42.61 -5.14 11.88
N GLY A 264 42.22 -4.73 10.67
CA GLY A 264 40.94 -5.15 10.08
C GLY A 264 40.91 -5.00 8.56
N GLY A 265 39.86 -5.55 7.94
CA GLY A 265 39.72 -5.65 6.49
C GLY A 265 40.20 -6.99 5.90
N LEU A 266 40.06 -7.10 4.58
CA LEU A 266 40.49 -8.24 3.77
C LEU A 266 41.67 -7.83 2.87
N ARG A 267 42.81 -8.52 2.95
CA ARG A 267 44.00 -8.25 2.12
C ARG A 267 44.28 -9.38 1.12
N ALA A 268 44.19 -9.08 -0.17
CA ALA A 268 44.67 -9.94 -1.24
C ALA A 268 46.19 -9.77 -1.42
N ASN A 269 46.96 -10.87 -1.40
CA ASN A 269 48.41 -10.83 -1.66
C ASN A 269 48.91 -12.03 -2.49
N ALA A 270 48.08 -12.53 -3.39
CA ALA A 270 48.40 -13.60 -4.33
C ALA A 270 47.57 -13.42 -5.62
N SER A 271 47.83 -14.24 -6.65
CA SER A 271 47.04 -14.20 -7.88
C SER A 271 45.66 -14.86 -7.72
N ASN A 272 44.68 -14.34 -8.47
CA ASN A 272 43.32 -14.89 -8.55
C ASN A 272 42.61 -15.01 -7.18
N ILE A 273 42.80 -14.02 -6.31
CA ILE A 273 42.01 -13.88 -5.06
C ILE A 273 40.63 -13.30 -5.39
N SER A 274 39.57 -13.81 -4.79
CA SER A 274 38.21 -13.26 -4.97
C SER A 274 37.44 -13.15 -3.65
N PHE A 275 36.68 -12.06 -3.48
CA PHE A 275 35.82 -11.81 -2.32
C PHE A 275 34.40 -11.55 -2.79
N THR A 276 33.42 -12.37 -2.37
CA THR A 276 32.03 -12.16 -2.78
C THR A 276 31.01 -12.29 -1.64
N ASP A 277 29.90 -11.56 -1.76
CA ASP A 277 28.65 -11.80 -1.02
C ASP A 277 28.75 -11.58 0.51
N LEU A 278 29.45 -10.52 0.94
CA LEU A 278 29.73 -10.21 2.35
C LEU A 278 29.26 -8.79 2.72
N TYR A 279 28.87 -8.62 3.99
CA TYR A 279 28.88 -7.32 4.66
C TYR A 279 30.09 -7.23 5.60
N LEU A 280 30.83 -6.14 5.51
CA LEU A 280 32.01 -5.84 6.30
C LEU A 280 31.72 -4.61 7.16
N THR A 281 32.12 -4.65 8.43
CA THR A 281 32.07 -3.49 9.34
C THR A 281 33.16 -3.64 10.41
N THR A 282 33.33 -2.64 11.27
CA THR A 282 34.39 -2.59 12.27
C THR A 282 33.88 -1.99 13.59
N ASN A 283 34.70 -2.00 14.63
CA ASN A 283 34.55 -1.22 15.85
C ASN A 283 35.28 0.17 15.78
N SER A 284 35.92 0.52 14.66
CA SER A 284 36.83 1.68 14.51
C SER A 284 36.15 3.00 14.15
N ALA A 285 35.69 3.76 15.13
CA ALA A 285 34.93 5.00 14.94
C ALA A 285 35.77 6.25 14.52
N SER A 286 36.76 6.12 13.64
CA SER A 286 37.58 7.25 13.16
C SER A 286 38.52 6.91 11.99
N ARG A 287 38.95 7.94 11.23
CA ARG A 287 40.04 7.84 10.24
C ARG A 287 41.38 7.42 10.89
N SER A 288 42.04 6.40 10.35
CA SER A 288 43.25 5.80 10.95
C SER A 288 44.41 5.50 9.98
N ASN A 289 44.31 5.94 8.71
CA ASN A 289 45.33 5.85 7.66
C ASN A 289 45.88 4.43 7.31
N SER A 290 45.30 3.35 7.86
CA SER A 290 45.76 1.97 7.70
C SER A 290 44.65 0.90 7.63
N TYR A 291 43.37 1.26 7.72
CA TYR A 291 42.27 0.35 8.11
C TYR A 291 41.18 0.30 7.03
N LYS A 292 41.52 -0.27 5.87
CA LYS A 292 40.63 -0.37 4.70
C LYS A 292 39.83 -1.68 4.70
N ALA A 293 38.58 -1.66 4.24
CA ALA A 293 37.76 -2.87 4.21
C ALA A 293 38.30 -3.93 3.25
N ILE A 294 38.79 -3.49 2.08
CA ILE A 294 39.46 -4.31 1.07
C ILE A 294 40.80 -3.66 0.72
N ASN A 295 41.88 -4.45 0.69
CA ASN A 295 43.24 -3.98 0.48
C ASN A 295 44.07 -4.97 -0.35
N GLY A 296 45.21 -4.50 -0.85
CA GLY A 296 46.22 -5.32 -1.54
C GLY A 296 45.99 -5.41 -3.04
N VAL A 297 46.33 -6.57 -3.60
CA VAL A 297 46.60 -6.72 -5.04
C VAL A 297 45.76 -7.83 -5.66
N PHE A 298 45.09 -7.50 -6.77
CA PHE A 298 44.19 -8.39 -7.50
C PHE A 298 44.68 -8.54 -8.95
N THR A 299 44.61 -9.74 -9.51
CA THR A 299 45.13 -10.04 -10.87
C THR A 299 44.00 -10.43 -11.81
N ALA A 300 44.29 -10.62 -13.10
CA ALA A 300 43.39 -11.28 -14.02
C ALA A 300 42.80 -12.56 -13.40
N GLY A 301 41.47 -12.69 -13.45
CA GLY A 301 40.70 -13.74 -12.78
C GLY A 301 40.11 -13.34 -11.42
N SER A 302 40.71 -12.41 -10.69
CA SER A 302 40.19 -11.89 -9.43
C SER A 302 38.86 -11.16 -9.60
N ALA A 303 37.94 -11.39 -8.66
CA ALA A 303 36.67 -10.69 -8.58
C ALA A 303 36.38 -10.22 -7.15
N VAL A 304 35.97 -8.95 -7.01
CA VAL A 304 35.36 -8.43 -5.79
C VAL A 304 33.91 -8.12 -6.11
N LYS A 305 32.94 -8.82 -5.50
CA LYS A 305 31.54 -8.72 -5.93
C LYS A 305 30.52 -8.75 -4.80
N ASN A 306 29.46 -7.98 -4.89
CA ASN A 306 28.37 -7.98 -3.90
C ASN A 306 28.89 -7.73 -2.46
N ILE A 307 29.91 -6.87 -2.31
CA ILE A 307 30.45 -6.48 -0.99
C ILE A 307 29.76 -5.19 -0.53
N TRP A 308 29.29 -5.17 0.70
CA TRP A 308 28.86 -3.95 1.38
C TRP A 308 29.83 -3.68 2.53
N ALA A 309 30.55 -2.56 2.52
CA ALA A 309 31.48 -2.19 3.57
C ALA A 309 31.15 -0.80 4.13
N GLU A 310 31.09 -0.72 5.45
CA GLU A 310 30.79 0.52 6.19
C GLU A 310 31.76 0.75 7.34
N HIS A 311 32.01 2.03 7.63
CA HIS A 311 32.76 2.50 8.80
C HIS A 311 34.25 2.16 8.82
N PHE A 312 34.83 1.79 7.67
CA PHE A 312 36.28 1.66 7.53
C PHE A 312 36.92 3.02 7.25
N GLU A 313 38.25 3.06 7.23
CA GLU A 313 38.96 4.21 6.67
C GLU A 313 38.59 4.36 5.18
N CYS A 314 38.80 3.33 4.36
CA CYS A 314 38.35 3.30 2.97
C CYS A 314 37.53 2.04 2.71
N GLY A 315 36.58 2.11 1.77
CA GLY A 315 35.90 0.91 1.26
C GLY A 315 36.89 -0.04 0.57
N ALA A 316 37.72 0.47 -0.34
CA ALA A 316 38.81 -0.29 -0.95
C ALA A 316 40.04 0.57 -1.26
N TRP A 317 41.24 0.03 -1.04
CA TRP A 317 42.50 0.63 -1.50
C TRP A 317 43.36 -0.41 -2.20
N ILE A 318 43.50 -0.26 -3.52
CA ILE A 318 44.09 -1.29 -4.38
C ILE A 318 45.51 -0.85 -4.73
N ALA A 319 46.50 -1.44 -4.07
CA ALA A 319 47.92 -1.16 -4.26
C ALA A 319 48.81 -2.18 -3.53
N GLN A 320 50.07 -2.32 -3.98
CA GLN A 320 51.08 -3.09 -3.27
C GLN A 320 51.91 -2.19 -2.34
N TYR A 321 51.84 -2.46 -1.03
CA TYR A 321 52.75 -1.89 -0.02
C TYR A 321 53.46 -2.96 0.82
N ASN A 322 53.10 -4.23 0.65
CA ASN A 322 53.66 -5.35 1.39
C ASN A 322 54.68 -6.10 0.52
N VAL A 323 55.44 -6.99 1.16
CA VAL A 323 56.35 -7.91 0.47
C VAL A 323 55.63 -9.22 0.11
N GLY A 324 56.04 -9.82 -1.00
CA GLY A 324 55.37 -11.00 -1.58
C GLY A 324 54.07 -10.65 -2.31
N GLY A 325 53.56 -11.58 -3.12
CA GLY A 325 52.40 -11.34 -3.98
C GLY A 325 52.74 -10.62 -5.30
N PRO A 326 51.73 -10.27 -6.11
CA PRO A 326 51.93 -9.53 -7.36
C PRO A 326 52.37 -8.07 -7.09
N ALA A 327 53.10 -7.47 -8.03
CA ALA A 327 53.68 -6.13 -7.85
C ALA A 327 52.69 -4.98 -8.06
N ILE A 328 51.69 -5.17 -8.93
CA ILE A 328 50.60 -4.24 -9.22
C ILE A 328 49.29 -5.03 -9.36
N ALA A 329 48.15 -4.37 -9.18
CA ALA A 329 46.87 -4.95 -9.55
C ALA A 329 46.65 -4.79 -11.05
N ASP A 330 46.25 -5.85 -11.74
CA ASP A 330 46.12 -5.84 -13.21
C ASP A 330 44.98 -6.74 -13.67
N GLY A 331 43.98 -6.17 -14.34
CA GLY A 331 42.92 -6.93 -15.04
C GLY A 331 41.83 -7.55 -14.16
N PHE A 332 41.55 -6.99 -12.97
CA PHE A 332 40.46 -7.48 -12.10
C PHE A 332 39.16 -6.68 -12.28
N THR A 333 38.05 -7.20 -11.73
CA THR A 333 36.76 -6.49 -11.70
C THR A 333 36.20 -6.40 -10.29
N LEU A 334 35.74 -5.20 -9.91
CA LEU A 334 34.97 -4.93 -8.71
C LEU A 334 33.55 -4.54 -9.11
N SER A 335 32.52 -5.24 -8.62
CA SER A 335 31.15 -5.06 -9.10
C SER A 335 30.05 -5.21 -8.05
N ASN A 336 28.93 -4.50 -8.23
CA ASN A 336 27.74 -4.64 -7.38
C ASN A 336 27.96 -4.31 -5.89
N CYS A 337 28.96 -3.48 -5.57
CA CYS A 337 29.37 -3.17 -4.20
C CYS A 337 28.69 -1.90 -3.63
N ARG A 338 28.71 -1.77 -2.31
CA ARG A 338 28.25 -0.61 -1.53
C ARG A 338 29.34 -0.19 -0.57
N PHE A 339 30.03 0.92 -0.82
CA PHE A 339 31.04 1.45 0.09
C PHE A 339 30.52 2.77 0.66
N ARG A 340 29.99 2.70 1.88
CA ARG A 340 29.24 3.79 2.50
C ARG A 340 29.82 4.17 3.86
N ASN A 341 29.66 5.42 4.26
CA ASN A 341 30.02 5.89 5.61
C ASN A 341 31.48 5.55 6.00
N ASN A 342 32.44 5.67 5.06
CA ASN A 342 33.87 5.47 5.35
C ASN A 342 34.57 6.82 5.61
N TYR A 343 35.64 6.82 6.41
CA TYR A 343 36.31 8.04 6.87
C TYR A 343 37.27 8.70 5.85
N ALA A 344 37.48 8.03 4.73
CA ALA A 344 38.30 8.45 3.61
C ALA A 344 37.68 7.89 2.31
N ASP A 345 38.50 7.51 1.33
CA ASP A 345 38.10 7.11 -0.01
C ASP A 345 37.03 6.01 -0.04
N GLY A 346 36.08 6.11 -0.98
CA GLY A 346 35.19 4.99 -1.30
C GLY A 346 35.98 3.84 -1.94
N ILE A 347 36.72 4.14 -3.01
CA ILE A 347 37.75 3.28 -3.61
C ILE A 347 38.91 4.09 -4.19
N ASN A 348 40.14 3.63 -3.98
CA ASN A 348 41.33 4.15 -4.66
C ASN A 348 42.04 3.05 -5.47
N LEU A 349 42.13 3.23 -6.79
CA LEU A 349 42.94 2.41 -7.70
C LEU A 349 44.33 3.02 -7.82
N CYS A 350 45.26 2.49 -7.03
CA CYS A 350 46.49 3.19 -6.67
C CYS A 350 47.74 2.47 -7.19
N LYS A 351 48.86 3.19 -7.26
CA LYS A 351 50.23 2.65 -7.36
C LYS A 351 50.41 1.59 -8.46
N GLY A 352 50.27 2.00 -9.72
CA GLY A 352 50.46 1.13 -10.87
C GLY A 352 49.29 0.20 -11.20
N THR A 353 48.15 0.31 -10.51
CA THR A 353 46.94 -0.48 -10.84
C THR A 353 46.54 -0.28 -12.30
N ALA A 354 46.29 -1.36 -13.04
CA ALA A 354 46.07 -1.34 -14.48
C ALA A 354 44.89 -2.20 -14.93
N ASN A 355 44.34 -1.87 -16.11
CA ASN A 355 43.31 -2.63 -16.84
C ASN A 355 42.08 -3.06 -16.01
N SER A 356 41.82 -2.37 -14.89
CA SER A 356 40.85 -2.81 -13.88
C SER A 356 39.52 -2.08 -14.04
N ILE A 357 38.41 -2.78 -13.77
CA ILE A 357 37.05 -2.27 -13.93
C ILE A 357 36.37 -2.21 -12.56
N VAL A 358 35.76 -1.07 -12.25
CA VAL A 358 34.94 -0.85 -11.06
C VAL A 358 33.56 -0.40 -11.53
N GLU A 359 32.54 -1.23 -11.35
CA GLU A 359 31.23 -1.02 -11.98
C GLU A 359 30.00 -1.39 -11.16
N HIS A 360 28.85 -0.78 -11.45
CA HIS A 360 27.59 -1.06 -10.75
C HIS A 360 27.75 -0.94 -9.23
N CYS A 361 28.44 0.10 -8.76
CA CYS A 361 28.74 0.33 -7.34
C CYS A 361 28.07 1.60 -6.82
N ASN A 362 27.73 1.60 -5.54
CA ASN A 362 27.29 2.80 -4.83
C ASN A 362 28.31 3.21 -3.77
N PHE A 363 28.72 4.46 -3.87
CA PHE A 363 29.59 5.15 -2.94
C PHE A 363 28.74 6.22 -2.27
N ARG A 364 28.72 6.27 -0.93
CA ARG A 364 27.90 7.26 -0.22
C ARG A 364 28.53 7.74 1.08
N ASN A 365 28.46 9.04 1.33
CA ASN A 365 28.81 9.61 2.64
C ASN A 365 30.26 9.29 3.08
N ASN A 366 31.17 9.12 2.13
CA ASN A 366 32.58 8.86 2.37
C ASN A 366 33.37 10.16 2.60
N GLY A 367 34.51 10.05 3.29
CA GLY A 367 35.32 11.16 3.83
C GLY A 367 36.57 11.55 3.05
N ASP A 368 36.67 11.07 1.82
CA ASP A 368 37.57 11.52 0.77
C ASP A 368 36.94 11.11 -0.57
N ASP A 369 37.72 11.09 -1.65
CA ASP A 369 37.27 10.73 -2.98
C ASP A 369 36.48 9.40 -3.03
N ASP A 370 35.21 9.44 -3.45
CA ASP A 370 34.38 8.24 -3.58
C ASP A 370 35.01 7.22 -4.56
N GLN A 371 35.64 7.72 -5.62
CA GLN A 371 36.27 6.93 -6.69
C GLN A 371 37.54 7.62 -7.20
N ALA A 372 38.72 7.16 -6.78
CA ALA A 372 40.00 7.74 -7.16
C ALA A 372 40.87 6.80 -7.99
N ILE A 373 41.65 7.39 -8.92
CA ILE A 373 42.83 6.76 -9.52
C ILE A 373 44.04 7.61 -9.15
N TRP A 374 44.96 7.07 -8.34
CA TRP A 374 46.18 7.75 -7.93
C TRP A 374 47.43 6.98 -8.37
N SER A 375 48.20 7.57 -9.29
CA SER A 375 49.46 6.97 -9.77
C SER A 375 50.62 7.14 -8.77
N ALA A 376 50.42 6.73 -7.52
CA ALA A 376 51.35 6.91 -6.40
C ALA A 376 52.73 6.27 -6.62
N ASP A 377 53.72 6.70 -5.83
CA ASP A 377 55.09 6.16 -5.78
C ASP A 377 55.82 6.11 -7.15
N GLY A 378 55.42 6.95 -8.11
CA GLY A 378 55.96 6.94 -9.47
C GLY A 378 55.46 5.78 -10.34
N LEU A 379 54.47 5.02 -9.88
CA LEU A 379 53.91 3.88 -10.60
C LEU A 379 52.60 4.27 -11.30
N GLU A 380 52.64 4.26 -12.63
CA GLU A 380 51.58 4.75 -13.50
C GLU A 380 50.34 3.85 -13.49
N CYS A 381 49.18 4.38 -13.09
CA CYS A 381 47.90 3.66 -13.24
C CYS A 381 47.39 3.77 -14.68
N ILE A 382 47.12 2.63 -15.33
CA ILE A 382 46.89 2.56 -16.79
C ILE A 382 45.56 1.87 -17.13
N ASN A 383 44.76 2.47 -18.01
CA ASN A 383 43.58 1.82 -18.62
C ASN A 383 42.53 1.29 -17.62
N ASN A 384 42.39 1.93 -16.46
CA ASN A 384 41.34 1.60 -15.49
C ASN A 384 40.03 2.27 -15.88
N THR A 385 38.90 1.66 -15.49
CA THR A 385 37.55 2.15 -15.82
C THR A 385 36.64 2.18 -14.60
N PHE A 386 36.10 3.36 -14.25
CA PHE A 386 34.89 3.50 -13.44
C PHE A 386 33.67 3.58 -14.36
N ARG A 387 32.63 2.76 -14.15
CA ARG A 387 31.39 2.88 -14.94
C ARG A 387 30.12 2.45 -14.23
N TYR A 388 28.97 3.03 -14.59
CA TYR A 388 27.68 2.67 -13.98
C TYR A 388 27.68 2.75 -12.44
N ASN A 389 28.40 3.73 -11.88
CA ASN A 389 28.50 3.93 -10.43
C ASN A 389 27.75 5.19 -9.99
N THR A 390 27.18 5.14 -8.79
CA THR A 390 26.52 6.29 -8.15
C THR A 390 27.33 6.73 -6.93
N SER A 391 27.87 7.94 -6.97
CA SER A 391 28.50 8.69 -5.88
C SER A 391 27.47 9.66 -5.27
N GLU A 392 27.33 9.66 -3.95
CA GLU A 392 26.30 10.44 -3.25
C GLU A 392 26.78 10.99 -1.90
N ASN A 393 26.47 12.25 -1.59
CA ASN A 393 26.70 12.84 -0.26
C ASN A 393 28.16 12.74 0.26
N CYS A 394 29.16 12.53 -0.60
CA CYS A 394 30.56 12.55 -0.19
C CYS A 394 30.90 13.92 0.45
N TRP A 395 31.42 13.90 1.68
CA TRP A 395 31.49 15.09 2.53
C TRP A 395 32.84 15.82 2.47
N ARG A 396 33.80 15.31 1.70
CA ARG A 396 35.14 15.86 1.51
C ARG A 396 35.78 15.36 0.21
N ALA A 397 36.59 16.17 -0.46
CA ALA A 397 37.25 15.87 -1.74
C ALA A 397 36.30 15.79 -2.96
N CYS A 398 36.01 14.62 -3.54
CA CYS A 398 35.07 14.56 -4.68
C CYS A 398 34.41 13.19 -4.98
N GLY A 399 33.53 13.15 -5.98
CA GLY A 399 32.86 11.91 -6.43
C GLY A 399 33.65 11.04 -7.42
N LEU A 400 34.60 11.65 -8.13
CA LEU A 400 35.48 11.03 -9.12
C LEU A 400 36.80 11.81 -9.22
N ALA A 401 37.92 11.17 -8.93
CA ALA A 401 39.24 11.77 -9.00
C ALA A 401 40.20 11.04 -9.96
N ILE A 402 40.94 11.80 -10.77
CA ILE A 402 42.08 11.29 -11.55
C ILE A 402 43.34 12.09 -11.20
N TYR A 403 44.33 11.39 -10.64
CA TYR A 403 45.63 11.93 -10.22
C TYR A 403 46.79 11.32 -11.01
N GLY A 404 46.82 11.59 -12.32
CA GLY A 404 47.83 11.10 -13.26
C GLY A 404 47.48 9.78 -13.95
N GLY A 405 48.47 9.18 -14.61
CA GLY A 405 48.32 7.90 -15.30
C GLY A 405 48.21 8.00 -16.83
N LYS A 406 47.68 6.94 -17.45
CA LYS A 406 47.43 6.87 -18.90
C LYS A 406 46.12 6.14 -19.22
N ASN A 407 45.35 6.64 -20.19
CA ASN A 407 44.16 5.97 -20.74
C ASN A 407 43.05 5.60 -19.72
N ASN A 408 43.02 6.21 -18.54
CA ASN A 408 42.00 5.92 -17.54
C ASN A 408 40.65 6.54 -17.94
N LYS A 409 39.55 5.84 -17.64
CA LYS A 409 38.20 6.19 -18.09
C LYS A 409 37.20 6.25 -16.94
N ALA A 410 36.22 7.14 -17.07
CA ALA A 410 35.10 7.23 -16.14
C ALA A 410 33.83 7.58 -16.91
N TYR A 411 32.82 6.70 -16.92
CA TYR A 411 31.62 6.96 -17.71
C TYR A 411 30.31 6.37 -17.20
N ASN A 412 29.18 6.90 -17.67
CA ASN A 412 27.85 6.50 -17.22
C ASN A 412 27.70 6.62 -15.69
N LEU A 413 28.12 7.75 -15.12
CA LEU A 413 28.11 7.98 -13.66
C LEU A 413 26.99 8.93 -13.22
N ILE A 414 26.51 8.76 -11.99
CA ILE A 414 25.76 9.78 -11.25
C ILE A 414 26.62 10.21 -10.07
N ILE A 415 26.78 11.52 -9.90
CA ILE A 415 27.51 12.14 -8.78
C ILE A 415 26.59 13.22 -8.19
N LYS A 416 26.11 13.03 -6.96
CA LYS A 416 25.01 13.82 -6.39
C LYS A 416 25.27 14.28 -4.97
N ASP A 417 24.98 15.56 -4.68
CA ASP A 417 24.99 16.13 -3.33
C ASP A 417 26.34 16.06 -2.60
N ASN A 418 27.45 15.80 -3.29
CA ASN A 418 28.78 15.87 -2.70
C ASN A 418 29.06 17.31 -2.25
N LEU A 419 29.71 17.48 -1.10
CA LEU A 419 29.93 18.80 -0.51
C LEU A 419 30.98 19.60 -1.30
N GLU A 420 32.05 18.94 -1.70
CA GLU A 420 33.13 19.51 -2.52
C GLU A 420 32.89 19.16 -4.00
N ALA A 421 33.93 18.82 -4.79
CA ALA A 421 33.77 18.65 -6.23
C ALA A 421 32.91 17.41 -6.59
N GLY A 422 32.26 17.45 -7.75
CA GLY A 422 31.73 16.24 -8.37
C GLY A 422 32.85 15.45 -9.04
N ILE A 423 33.59 16.12 -9.93
CA ILE A 423 34.73 15.56 -10.67
C ILE A 423 35.98 16.39 -10.37
N ARG A 424 37.10 15.74 -10.03
CA ARG A 424 38.41 16.37 -9.86
C ARG A 424 39.46 15.75 -10.78
N VAL A 425 40.23 16.60 -11.45
CA VAL A 425 41.41 16.19 -12.24
C VAL A 425 42.60 17.04 -11.82
N SER A 426 43.61 16.42 -11.21
CA SER A 426 44.73 17.17 -10.63
C SER A 426 46.03 16.38 -10.59
N ASN A 427 47.16 17.07 -10.50
CA ASN A 427 48.49 16.51 -10.26
C ASN A 427 49.06 16.95 -8.89
N ASN A 428 48.19 17.32 -7.93
CA ASN A 428 48.59 17.87 -6.62
C ASN A 428 49.19 16.83 -5.66
N PHE A 429 49.06 15.54 -5.95
CA PHE A 429 49.67 14.46 -5.17
C PHE A 429 50.97 13.93 -5.83
N PRO A 430 51.98 13.53 -5.05
CA PRO A 430 53.17 12.85 -5.59
C PRO A 430 52.81 11.56 -6.33
N GLY A 431 53.43 11.32 -7.48
CA GLY A 431 53.14 10.15 -8.31
C GLY A 431 53.77 10.22 -9.69
N ALA A 432 53.47 9.22 -10.52
CA ALA A 432 53.67 9.30 -11.96
C ALA A 432 52.77 10.40 -12.54
N PRO A 433 53.26 11.17 -13.54
CA PRO A 433 52.51 12.28 -14.10
C PRO A 433 51.31 11.79 -14.94
N PHE A 434 50.51 12.73 -15.45
CA PHE A 434 49.69 12.44 -16.62
C PHE A 434 50.62 12.14 -17.81
N ASN A 435 50.43 10.99 -18.46
CA ASN A 435 51.31 10.54 -19.54
C ASN A 435 51.21 11.48 -20.76
N ASN A 436 52.32 11.62 -21.50
CA ASN A 436 52.37 12.38 -22.74
C ASN A 436 51.62 11.67 -23.90
N ASP A 437 51.50 10.35 -23.82
CA ASP A 437 50.78 9.48 -24.76
C ASP A 437 49.44 9.03 -24.16
N GLY A 438 48.44 8.82 -25.02
CA GLY A 438 47.10 8.39 -24.62
C GLY A 438 46.13 9.53 -24.31
N MET A 439 44.94 9.19 -23.82
CA MET A 439 43.87 10.14 -23.48
C MET A 439 43.04 9.61 -22.30
N HIS A 440 42.84 10.44 -21.28
CA HIS A 440 41.86 10.16 -20.23
C HIS A 440 40.47 10.58 -20.70
N GLU A 441 39.48 9.70 -20.56
CA GLU A 441 38.12 9.92 -21.08
C GLU A 441 37.10 9.95 -19.92
N ILE A 442 36.45 11.10 -19.72
CA ILE A 442 35.46 11.31 -18.65
C ILE A 442 34.14 11.71 -19.31
N HIS A 443 33.15 10.82 -19.38
CA HIS A 443 31.98 11.07 -20.23
C HIS A 443 30.67 10.42 -19.81
N ASP A 444 29.53 10.91 -20.32
CA ASP A 444 28.21 10.41 -19.94
C ASP A 444 27.98 10.49 -18.41
N ILE A 445 28.23 11.65 -17.79
CA ILE A 445 28.11 11.83 -16.33
C ILE A 445 27.05 12.87 -15.98
N THR A 446 26.20 12.58 -15.00
CA THR A 446 25.40 13.62 -14.32
C THR A 446 26.11 14.03 -13.05
N VAL A 447 26.44 15.32 -12.92
CA VAL A 447 26.92 15.94 -11.68
C VAL A 447 25.82 16.87 -11.17
N SER A 448 25.22 16.57 -10.02
CA SER A 448 24.16 17.40 -9.43
C SER A 448 24.53 17.89 -8.05
N THR A 449 24.39 19.19 -7.82
CA THR A 449 24.49 19.81 -6.49
C THR A 449 25.86 19.72 -5.83
N CYS A 450 26.93 19.67 -6.62
CA CYS A 450 28.32 19.66 -6.15
C CYS A 450 28.99 21.05 -6.26
N GLY A 451 30.21 21.15 -5.76
CA GLY A 451 30.98 22.39 -5.58
C GLY A 451 30.59 23.13 -4.31
N THR A 452 31.48 24.00 -3.80
CA THR A 452 31.21 24.85 -2.63
C THR A 452 32.14 26.07 -2.61
N PHE A 453 31.74 27.17 -1.96
CA PHE A 453 32.63 28.29 -1.68
C PHE A 453 33.67 28.00 -0.58
N ASN A 454 33.44 26.99 0.25
CA ASN A 454 34.27 26.71 1.42
C ASN A 454 34.47 25.20 1.57
N ASP A 455 35.42 24.64 0.83
CA ASP A 455 35.88 23.27 1.01
C ASP A 455 36.41 23.03 2.44
N THR A 456 36.82 21.80 2.75
CA THR A 456 37.37 21.50 4.08
C THR A 456 38.61 22.35 4.45
N TYR A 457 39.31 22.91 3.45
CA TYR A 457 40.46 23.81 3.59
C TYR A 457 40.10 25.31 3.51
N ASN A 458 38.81 25.66 3.44
CA ASN A 458 38.24 27.00 3.26
C ASN A 458 38.56 27.67 1.90
N ASN A 459 38.62 26.89 0.82
CA ASN A 459 38.78 27.36 -0.56
C ASN A 459 37.51 27.14 -1.40
N PRO A 460 37.28 27.95 -2.45
CA PRO A 460 36.22 27.69 -3.41
C PRO A 460 36.59 26.53 -4.35
N VAL A 461 35.68 25.58 -4.49
CA VAL A 461 35.80 24.40 -5.37
C VAL A 461 34.57 24.33 -6.27
N ALA A 462 34.77 24.03 -7.56
CA ALA A 462 33.70 23.91 -8.55
C ALA A 462 33.09 22.49 -8.58
N ALA A 463 31.93 22.33 -9.24
CA ALA A 463 31.36 21.00 -9.48
C ALA A 463 32.25 20.12 -10.36
N VAL A 464 32.97 20.72 -11.31
CA VAL A 464 34.09 20.11 -12.04
C VAL A 464 35.35 20.95 -11.80
N ASP A 465 36.33 20.38 -11.10
CA ASP A 465 37.52 21.06 -10.60
C ASP A 465 38.80 20.50 -11.27
N ILE A 466 39.42 21.28 -12.16
CA ILE A 466 40.65 20.89 -12.86
C ILE A 466 41.79 21.78 -12.38
N PHE A 467 42.78 21.19 -11.71
CA PHE A 467 43.83 21.96 -11.01
C PHE A 467 45.22 21.37 -11.20
N SER A 468 46.13 22.15 -11.82
CA SER A 468 47.54 21.78 -11.97
C SER A 468 48.43 22.49 -10.93
N ALA A 469 49.08 21.74 -10.05
CA ALA A 469 49.62 22.21 -8.78
C ALA A 469 51.08 21.82 -8.49
N THR A 470 51.81 21.19 -9.41
CA THR A 470 53.17 20.70 -9.15
C THR A 470 54.22 21.30 -10.09
N ASN A 471 55.50 21.01 -9.84
CA ASN A 471 56.61 21.60 -10.59
C ASN A 471 56.56 21.21 -12.08
N ALA A 472 57.24 21.98 -12.93
CA ALA A 472 57.31 21.72 -14.37
C ALA A 472 57.71 20.27 -14.70
N GLY A 473 56.79 19.52 -15.30
CA GLY A 473 56.95 18.11 -15.68
C GLY A 473 55.73 17.24 -15.38
N SER A 474 55.07 17.45 -14.24
CA SER A 474 53.93 16.64 -13.77
C SER A 474 52.54 17.16 -14.15
N GLN A 475 52.50 18.25 -14.91
CA GLN A 475 51.35 18.93 -15.56
C GLN A 475 50.12 18.04 -15.85
N VAL A 476 48.92 18.54 -15.55
CA VAL A 476 47.66 17.91 -16.00
C VAL A 476 47.60 17.97 -17.54
N LYS A 477 47.50 16.81 -18.19
CA LYS A 477 47.44 16.75 -19.65
C LYS A 477 46.65 15.56 -20.20
N ASN A 478 46.27 15.65 -21.48
CA ASN A 478 45.60 14.59 -22.24
C ASN A 478 44.29 14.13 -21.58
N VAL A 479 43.33 15.05 -21.41
CA VAL A 479 42.05 14.79 -20.75
C VAL A 479 40.90 15.29 -21.62
N GLN A 480 39.93 14.44 -21.88
CA GLN A 480 38.73 14.76 -22.65
C GLN A 480 37.48 14.52 -21.80
N LEU A 481 36.68 15.57 -21.64
CA LEU A 481 35.39 15.53 -20.95
C LEU A 481 34.25 15.69 -21.96
N TYR A 482 33.25 14.79 -21.97
CA TYR A 482 32.12 14.94 -22.89
C TYR A 482 30.77 14.36 -22.46
N ASN A 483 29.67 14.91 -22.95
CA ASN A 483 28.30 14.54 -22.55
C ASN A 483 28.13 14.53 -21.02
N ILE A 484 28.47 15.65 -20.37
CA ILE A 484 28.34 15.83 -18.92
C ILE A 484 27.24 16.85 -18.65
N ASP A 485 26.28 16.49 -17.81
CA ASP A 485 25.23 17.39 -17.34
C ASP A 485 25.53 17.85 -15.91
N ILE A 486 25.83 19.13 -15.74
CA ILE A 486 26.08 19.78 -14.46
C ILE A 486 24.81 20.52 -14.03
N LEU A 487 24.17 20.06 -12.96
CA LEU A 487 22.87 20.52 -12.48
C LEU A 487 23.01 21.19 -11.12
N ASP A 488 22.48 22.42 -10.99
CA ASP A 488 22.38 23.17 -9.72
C ASP A 488 23.65 23.17 -8.85
N SER A 489 24.83 23.41 -9.45
CA SER A 489 26.08 23.45 -8.68
C SER A 489 26.04 24.52 -7.58
N ARG A 490 26.51 24.18 -6.37
CA ARG A 490 26.42 25.09 -5.21
C ARG A 490 27.33 26.30 -5.42
N ASN A 491 28.53 26.07 -5.94
CA ASN A 491 29.45 27.10 -6.43
C ASN A 491 29.49 27.09 -7.98
N ASP A 492 30.58 27.60 -8.58
CA ASP A 492 30.88 27.57 -10.00
C ASP A 492 30.77 26.14 -10.60
N ALA A 493 30.28 26.04 -11.83
CA ALA A 493 30.06 24.74 -12.49
C ALA A 493 31.38 24.08 -12.93
N ILE A 494 32.31 24.87 -13.49
CA ILE A 494 33.63 24.40 -13.95
C ILE A 494 34.70 25.41 -13.53
N SER A 495 35.77 24.92 -12.90
CA SER A 495 37.00 25.67 -12.59
C SER A 495 38.18 24.99 -13.28
N ILE A 496 39.03 25.79 -13.94
CA ILE A 496 40.31 25.36 -14.51
C ILE A 496 41.39 26.30 -13.97
N SER A 497 42.29 25.76 -13.17
CA SER A 497 43.28 26.54 -12.42
C SER A 497 44.66 25.90 -12.46
N LYS A 498 45.70 26.70 -12.17
CA LYS A 498 47.07 26.21 -12.07
C LYS A 498 47.90 27.02 -11.06
N ARG A 499 48.92 26.42 -10.47
CA ARG A 499 50.00 27.14 -9.77
C ARG A 499 50.93 27.82 -10.80
N SER A 500 51.64 28.85 -10.34
CA SER A 500 52.67 29.52 -11.16
C SER A 500 53.76 28.51 -11.56
N GLY A 501 54.20 28.55 -12.82
CA GLY A 501 55.19 27.61 -13.38
C GLY A 501 54.65 26.23 -13.81
N ASP A 502 53.39 25.88 -13.50
CA ASP A 502 52.73 24.68 -14.02
C ASP A 502 51.84 25.01 -15.26
N GLY A 503 51.27 24.00 -15.92
CA GLY A 503 50.45 24.17 -17.13
C GLY A 503 49.45 23.03 -17.38
N ILE A 504 48.44 23.30 -18.20
CA ILE A 504 47.40 22.35 -18.60
C ILE A 504 47.43 22.18 -20.12
N TYR A 505 47.48 20.94 -20.62
CA TYR A 505 47.75 20.64 -22.03
C TYR A 505 46.79 19.59 -22.60
N ASN A 506 46.34 19.77 -23.86
CA ASN A 506 45.43 18.82 -24.51
C ASN A 506 44.21 18.45 -23.64
N LEU A 507 43.67 19.45 -22.93
CA LEU A 507 42.38 19.39 -22.25
C LEU A 507 41.30 19.78 -23.25
N SER A 508 40.20 19.02 -23.30
CA SER A 508 39.05 19.35 -24.14
C SER A 508 37.73 19.06 -23.44
N PHE A 509 36.73 19.86 -23.79
CA PHE A 509 35.33 19.69 -23.42
C PHE A 509 34.49 19.60 -24.68
N LYS A 510 33.44 18.76 -24.67
CA LYS A 510 32.46 18.64 -25.76
C LYS A 510 31.08 18.29 -25.19
N ASP A 511 30.00 18.84 -25.73
CA ASP A 511 28.62 18.49 -25.35
C ASP A 511 28.37 18.55 -23.83
N ILE A 512 28.93 19.57 -23.16
CA ILE A 512 28.69 19.82 -21.73
C ILE A 512 27.45 20.71 -21.57
N THR A 513 26.53 20.28 -20.71
CA THR A 513 25.38 21.07 -20.27
C THR A 513 25.65 21.62 -18.87
N VAL A 514 25.42 22.91 -18.67
CA VAL A 514 25.30 23.50 -17.32
C VAL A 514 23.89 24.03 -17.17
N ASN A 515 23.18 23.63 -16.11
CA ASN A 515 21.83 24.06 -15.80
C ASN A 515 21.71 24.41 -14.31
N GLY A 516 21.88 25.69 -13.98
CA GLY A 516 21.92 26.17 -12.60
C GLY A 516 23.32 26.08 -12.00
N THR A 517 23.83 27.20 -11.48
CA THR A 517 25.18 27.31 -10.91
C THR A 517 25.21 28.45 -9.89
N GLY A 518 26.06 28.34 -8.87
CA GLY A 518 26.18 29.33 -7.79
C GLY A 518 25.02 29.31 -6.79
N LYS A 519 24.39 28.16 -6.54
CA LYS A 519 23.22 28.04 -5.64
C LYS A 519 23.48 28.33 -4.16
N GLU A 520 24.73 28.38 -3.72
CA GLU A 520 25.16 28.79 -2.38
C GLU A 520 25.16 30.33 -2.20
N TYR A 521 25.06 31.11 -3.30
CA TYR A 521 25.04 32.59 -3.25
C TYR A 521 23.75 33.15 -2.61
N PRO A 522 23.81 34.20 -1.77
CA PRO A 522 25.00 34.93 -1.29
C PRO A 522 25.50 34.42 0.08
N ASN A 523 25.11 33.21 0.50
CA ASN A 523 24.99 32.83 1.92
C ASN A 523 26.31 32.48 2.63
N ASN A 524 27.46 32.59 1.95
CA ASN A 524 28.80 32.42 2.54
C ASN A 524 29.59 33.74 2.56
N ASN A 525 28.91 34.81 2.97
CA ASN A 525 29.33 36.21 2.78
C ASN A 525 30.42 36.72 3.75
N ALA A 526 31.35 35.85 4.17
CA ALA A 526 32.45 36.24 5.05
C ALA A 526 33.62 36.87 4.28
N LEU A 527 33.91 36.36 3.07
CA LEU A 527 35.16 36.63 2.37
C LEU A 527 34.96 36.65 0.85
N ASN A 528 34.40 37.75 0.34
CA ASN A 528 34.51 38.13 -1.07
C ASN A 528 35.97 38.58 -1.36
N ARG A 529 36.92 37.67 -1.19
CA ARG A 529 38.36 37.92 -1.30
C ARG A 529 38.73 38.13 -2.77
N ASN A 530 39.63 39.08 -3.01
CA ASN A 530 40.46 39.19 -4.22
C ASN A 530 41.44 38.01 -4.30
N TRP A 531 40.91 36.79 -4.33
CA TRP A 531 41.64 35.60 -4.69
C TRP A 531 41.64 35.51 -6.21
N GLY A 532 42.85 35.41 -6.79
CA GLY A 532 43.00 35.17 -8.22
C GLY A 532 42.25 33.89 -8.54
N ARG A 533 41.15 34.01 -9.28
CA ARG A 533 40.35 32.86 -9.66
C ARG A 533 41.15 32.05 -10.69
N GLY A 534 40.75 30.81 -10.94
CA GLY A 534 41.38 30.00 -11.99
C GLY A 534 41.42 30.77 -13.31
N PHE A 535 42.45 30.54 -14.14
CA PHE A 535 42.61 31.29 -15.39
C PHE A 535 41.37 31.15 -16.29
N PHE A 536 40.63 30.03 -16.19
CA PHE A 536 39.24 29.95 -16.60
C PHE A 536 38.36 29.48 -15.44
N VAL A 537 37.31 30.23 -15.12
CA VAL A 537 36.22 29.77 -14.24
C VAL A 537 34.89 30.20 -14.87
N LEU A 538 33.95 29.27 -14.97
CA LEU A 538 32.59 29.55 -15.45
C LEU A 538 31.76 30.12 -14.29
N ILE A 539 32.02 31.39 -13.99
CA ILE A 539 31.59 32.03 -12.73
C ILE A 539 30.10 32.35 -12.69
N ALA A 540 29.53 32.24 -11.49
CA ALA A 540 28.34 32.95 -11.04
C ALA A 540 28.46 34.50 -11.15
N GLY A 541 28.46 35.03 -12.38
CA GLY A 541 28.40 36.46 -12.71
C GLY A 541 27.02 36.95 -13.16
N SER A 542 26.06 36.03 -13.28
CA SER A 542 24.65 36.35 -13.53
C SER A 542 23.96 36.70 -12.20
N PRO A 543 23.41 37.91 -12.02
CA PRO A 543 22.55 38.20 -10.88
C PRO A 543 21.43 37.15 -10.81
N ALA A 544 21.29 36.49 -9.66
CA ALA A 544 20.33 35.40 -9.38
C ALA A 544 20.63 33.99 -9.94
N GLY A 545 21.88 33.61 -10.25
CA GLY A 545 22.32 32.20 -10.16
C GLY A 545 21.69 31.19 -11.14
N ASN A 546 21.31 31.64 -12.34
CA ASN A 546 20.67 30.82 -13.38
C ASN A 546 21.43 30.90 -14.73
N GLY A 547 22.74 30.64 -14.70
CA GLY A 547 23.52 30.45 -15.93
C GLY A 547 23.21 29.09 -16.57
N THR A 548 22.83 29.10 -17.85
CA THR A 548 22.65 27.89 -18.66
C THR A 548 23.56 27.98 -19.88
N TYR A 549 24.40 26.95 -20.08
CA TYR A 549 25.36 26.87 -21.18
C TYR A 549 25.21 25.51 -21.86
N CYS A 550 25.13 25.50 -23.18
CA CYS A 550 24.93 24.31 -24.00
C CYS A 550 26.02 24.19 -25.08
N ASN A 551 26.33 22.95 -25.47
CA ASN A 551 27.34 22.61 -26.49
C ASN A 551 28.70 23.29 -26.24
N MET A 552 29.14 23.38 -24.98
CA MET A 552 30.43 23.96 -24.65
C MET A 552 31.55 23.11 -25.25
N ASN A 553 32.29 23.71 -26.18
CA ASN A 553 33.46 23.14 -26.81
C ASN A 553 34.68 23.98 -26.43
N TYR A 554 35.74 23.32 -25.96
CA TYR A 554 37.02 23.93 -25.70
C TYR A 554 38.11 23.11 -26.39
N SER A 555 38.91 23.78 -27.23
CA SER A 555 40.12 23.22 -27.81
C SER A 555 41.31 24.14 -27.60
N ASN A 556 42.25 23.62 -26.81
CA ASN A 556 43.67 23.99 -26.71
C ASN A 556 44.06 25.49 -26.66
N ARG A 557 44.61 25.91 -25.52
CA ARG A 557 45.96 26.48 -25.51
C ARG A 557 46.75 26.01 -24.29
N GLY A 558 47.76 25.17 -24.52
CA GLY A 558 48.82 24.92 -23.54
C GLY A 558 49.84 26.05 -23.49
N GLY A 559 50.41 26.33 -22.31
CA GLY A 559 51.49 27.29 -22.14
C GLY A 559 51.87 27.58 -20.69
N ASN A 560 53.14 27.92 -20.47
CA ASN A 560 53.62 28.50 -19.21
C ASN A 560 53.18 29.98 -19.13
N ALA A 561 51.94 30.24 -18.70
CA ALA A 561 51.53 31.58 -18.30
C ALA A 561 52.39 32.01 -17.09
N GLY A 562 53.19 33.05 -17.28
CA GLY A 562 54.13 33.61 -16.30
C GLY A 562 53.49 34.59 -15.30
N SER A 563 52.17 34.77 -15.37
CA SER A 563 51.38 35.60 -14.47
C SER A 563 49.93 35.07 -14.42
N ASN A 564 49.10 35.62 -13.53
CA ASN A 564 47.66 35.34 -13.50
C ASN A 564 47.00 35.94 -14.75
N GLU A 565 46.83 35.13 -15.80
CA GLU A 565 46.08 35.51 -17.00
C GLU A 565 44.58 35.37 -16.74
N GLU A 566 43.98 36.32 -16.01
CA GLU A 566 42.53 36.44 -15.97
C GLU A 566 42.00 36.89 -17.35
N THR A 567 41.09 36.10 -17.92
CA THR A 567 40.14 36.41 -19.02
C THR A 567 40.60 36.51 -20.48
N SER A 568 41.90 36.60 -20.85
CA SER A 568 42.25 37.15 -22.19
C SER A 568 42.99 36.28 -23.23
N ALA A 569 43.40 35.03 -22.99
CA ALA A 569 44.23 34.30 -23.99
C ALA A 569 44.17 32.75 -24.00
N ILE A 570 42.99 32.14 -23.81
CA ILE A 570 42.84 30.72 -23.48
C ILE A 570 42.14 29.94 -24.61
N GLY A 571 42.91 29.58 -25.66
CA GLY A 571 42.44 28.73 -26.75
C GLY A 571 41.22 29.27 -27.51
N THR A 572 40.46 28.38 -28.15
CA THR A 572 39.13 28.73 -28.69
C THR A 572 38.07 28.09 -27.82
N PHE A 573 37.45 28.88 -26.95
CA PHE A 573 36.17 28.52 -26.36
C PHE A 573 35.05 28.85 -27.35
N SER A 574 34.16 27.90 -27.59
CA SER A 574 32.87 28.17 -28.20
C SER A 574 31.77 27.58 -27.32
N TRP A 575 30.78 28.41 -27.00
CA TRP A 575 29.54 28.03 -26.35
C TRP A 575 28.41 28.75 -27.08
N THR A 576 27.21 28.17 -27.04
CA THR A 576 26.04 28.89 -27.57
C THR A 576 25.44 29.74 -26.44
N PRO A 577 25.31 31.08 -26.58
CA PRO A 577 24.69 31.93 -25.54
C PRO A 577 23.21 31.63 -25.37
N SER A 578 22.65 31.86 -24.18
CA SER A 578 21.31 31.39 -23.77
C SER A 578 20.14 31.72 -24.71
N SER A 579 20.17 32.84 -25.44
CA SER A 579 19.14 33.19 -26.43
C SER A 579 19.17 32.32 -27.70
N ASN A 580 20.33 31.76 -28.03
CA ASN A 580 20.55 30.86 -29.16
C ASN A 580 20.89 29.42 -28.72
N CYS A 581 20.97 29.15 -27.41
CA CYS A 581 20.47 27.88 -26.88
C CYS A 581 18.93 27.86 -27.11
N SER A 582 18.54 27.78 -28.39
CA SER A 582 17.77 26.59 -28.77
C SER A 582 18.58 25.45 -28.18
N GLY A 583 18.16 24.97 -27.02
CA GLY A 583 18.50 23.62 -26.68
C GLY A 583 18.19 22.79 -27.93
N THR A 584 18.95 21.74 -28.12
CA THR A 584 18.22 20.49 -28.29
C THR A 584 17.35 20.37 -27.05
N SER A 585 16.17 21.00 -27.07
CA SER A 585 15.10 20.75 -26.11
C SER A 585 14.85 19.29 -26.32
N VAL A 586 15.47 18.45 -25.49
CA VAL A 586 15.60 17.03 -25.79
C VAL A 586 14.16 16.54 -25.74
N PRO A 587 13.53 16.34 -26.90
CA PRO A 587 12.10 16.50 -26.98
C PRO A 587 11.52 15.29 -26.28
N VAL A 588 10.39 15.44 -25.62
CA VAL A 588 9.74 14.27 -25.04
C VAL A 588 9.42 13.29 -26.19
N THR A 589 10.16 12.17 -26.23
CA THR A 589 9.98 11.11 -27.22
C THR A 589 8.85 10.18 -26.78
N GLY A 590 8.68 10.01 -25.47
CA GLY A 590 7.56 9.28 -24.88
C GLY A 590 7.39 9.60 -23.40
N VAL A 591 6.32 9.10 -22.81
CA VAL A 591 6.11 9.05 -21.37
C VAL A 591 5.51 7.68 -21.05
N THR A 592 5.87 7.13 -19.89
CA THR A 592 5.17 6.00 -19.27
C THR A 592 4.62 6.44 -17.93
N VAL A 593 3.64 5.72 -17.40
CA VAL A 593 3.07 5.97 -16.08
C VAL A 593 3.02 4.67 -15.30
N THR A 594 3.49 4.71 -14.06
CA THR A 594 3.52 3.57 -13.15
C THR A 594 2.63 3.83 -11.93
N PRO A 595 1.73 2.90 -11.57
CA PRO A 595 1.36 1.71 -12.36
C PRO A 595 0.46 2.09 -13.56
N ALA A 596 0.53 1.29 -14.63
CA ALA A 596 -0.36 1.44 -15.78
C ALA A 596 -1.82 1.01 -15.48
N THR A 597 -2.04 0.28 -14.39
CA THR A 597 -3.36 -0.06 -13.85
C THR A 597 -3.32 -0.01 -12.33
N ALA A 598 -4.37 0.55 -11.69
CA ALA A 598 -4.54 0.49 -10.24
C ALA A 598 -5.98 0.11 -9.90
N THR A 599 -6.15 -0.69 -8.84
CA THR A 599 -7.47 -1.07 -8.33
C THR A 599 -7.65 -0.51 -6.94
N LEU A 600 -8.64 0.35 -6.75
CA LEU A 600 -8.84 1.15 -5.54
C LEU A 600 -10.23 0.92 -4.94
N SER A 601 -10.33 1.03 -3.61
CA SER A 601 -11.62 1.17 -2.93
C SER A 601 -12.08 2.63 -2.98
N ILE A 602 -13.39 2.88 -2.96
CA ILE A 602 -13.95 4.23 -2.83
C ILE A 602 -13.32 4.97 -1.63
N GLY A 603 -12.86 6.20 -1.84
CA GLY A 603 -12.16 7.03 -0.86
C GLY A 603 -10.65 6.76 -0.74
N ALA A 604 -10.12 5.69 -1.33
CA ALA A 604 -8.68 5.44 -1.35
C ALA A 604 -7.96 6.33 -2.38
N THR A 605 -6.67 6.58 -2.15
CA THR A 605 -5.80 7.34 -3.06
C THR A 605 -4.68 6.49 -3.63
N HIS A 606 -4.11 6.91 -4.76
CA HIS A 606 -2.96 6.24 -5.37
C HIS A 606 -2.09 7.25 -6.13
N GLN A 607 -0.79 7.21 -5.91
CA GLN A 607 0.15 8.09 -6.59
C GLN A 607 0.53 7.49 -7.94
N LEU A 608 0.34 8.24 -9.03
CA LEU A 608 0.90 7.89 -10.33
C LEU A 608 2.29 8.51 -10.47
N THR A 609 3.26 7.69 -10.89
CA THR A 609 4.63 8.14 -11.15
C THR A 609 4.87 8.17 -12.66
N PRO A 610 4.98 9.36 -13.27
CA PRO A 610 5.31 9.50 -14.69
C PRO A 610 6.82 9.31 -14.89
N THR A 611 7.21 8.60 -15.94
CA THR A 611 8.60 8.54 -16.40
C THR A 611 8.67 9.12 -17.80
N VAL A 612 9.26 10.31 -17.92
CA VAL A 612 9.41 11.03 -19.19
C VAL A 612 10.68 10.53 -19.88
N ALA A 613 10.55 10.19 -21.17
CA ALA A 613 11.64 9.73 -22.02
C ALA A 613 11.99 10.78 -23.09
N PRO A 614 13.28 11.04 -23.37
CA PRO A 614 14.43 10.46 -22.68
C PRO A 614 14.59 10.98 -21.25
N ALA A 615 15.40 10.30 -20.43
CA ALA A 615 15.63 10.69 -19.04
C ALA A 615 16.31 12.07 -18.89
N ASN A 616 16.89 12.63 -19.96
CA ASN A 616 17.39 14.00 -20.04
C ASN A 616 16.45 14.96 -20.82
N ALA A 617 15.17 14.60 -21.01
CA ALA A 617 14.19 15.48 -21.65
C ALA A 617 14.14 16.86 -20.97
N THR A 618 14.19 17.93 -21.76
CA THR A 618 14.40 19.29 -21.23
C THR A 618 13.18 19.82 -20.47
N ASN A 619 11.96 19.42 -20.86
CA ASN A 619 10.76 19.68 -20.09
C ASN A 619 10.05 18.37 -19.74
N LYS A 620 10.21 17.93 -18.49
CA LYS A 620 9.56 16.73 -17.93
C LYS A 620 8.22 17.03 -17.26
N THR A 621 7.75 18.28 -17.31
CA THR A 621 6.47 18.65 -16.71
C THR A 621 5.36 17.87 -17.38
N VAL A 622 4.50 17.25 -16.57
CA VAL A 622 3.30 16.56 -17.04
C VAL A 622 2.05 17.19 -16.43
N THR A 623 0.94 17.07 -17.15
CA THR A 623 -0.40 17.34 -16.65
C THR A 623 -1.18 16.04 -16.55
N TYR A 624 -2.15 16.00 -15.65
CA TYR A 624 -3.02 14.84 -15.43
C TYR A 624 -4.46 15.21 -15.73
N SER A 625 -5.20 14.31 -16.35
CA SER A 625 -6.64 14.44 -16.57
C SER A 625 -7.33 13.10 -16.37
N SER A 626 -8.50 13.10 -15.74
CA SER A 626 -9.37 11.91 -15.66
C SER A 626 -10.45 12.00 -16.73
N ASN A 627 -10.68 10.92 -17.48
CA ASN A 627 -11.85 10.85 -18.38
C ASN A 627 -13.19 10.72 -17.62
N ASN A 628 -13.15 10.41 -16.32
CA ASN A 628 -14.33 10.21 -15.48
C ASN A 628 -14.03 10.60 -14.03
N THR A 629 -14.08 11.91 -13.76
CA THR A 629 -13.89 12.49 -12.42
C THR A 629 -14.95 12.05 -11.40
N GLY A 630 -16.11 11.56 -11.85
CA GLY A 630 -17.11 10.95 -10.99
C GLY A 630 -16.71 9.57 -10.45
N VAL A 631 -15.79 8.87 -11.12
CA VAL A 631 -15.22 7.59 -10.66
C VAL A 631 -13.87 7.81 -9.97
N ALA A 632 -12.94 8.56 -10.57
CA ALA A 632 -11.69 8.93 -9.93
C ALA A 632 -11.20 10.32 -10.38
N THR A 633 -10.81 11.16 -9.43
CA THR A 633 -10.12 12.43 -9.69
C THR A 633 -8.60 12.25 -9.62
N VAL A 634 -7.84 13.21 -10.16
CA VAL A 634 -6.39 13.28 -10.05
C VAL A 634 -5.97 14.73 -9.84
N ASN A 635 -5.00 14.98 -8.97
CA ASN A 635 -4.48 16.32 -8.69
C ASN A 635 -3.25 16.66 -9.57
N GLY A 636 -2.71 17.89 -9.41
CA GLY A 636 -1.52 18.34 -10.13
C GLY A 636 -0.22 17.57 -9.82
N SER A 637 -0.15 16.84 -8.70
CA SER A 637 1.00 15.99 -8.36
C SER A 637 0.86 14.55 -8.85
N GLY A 638 -0.23 14.18 -9.53
CA GLY A 638 -0.50 12.81 -9.98
C GLY A 638 -1.15 11.90 -8.93
N LEU A 639 -1.57 12.45 -7.78
CA LEU A 639 -2.31 11.71 -6.77
C LEU A 639 -3.76 11.54 -7.23
N VAL A 640 -4.16 10.30 -7.47
CA VAL A 640 -5.51 9.87 -7.82
C VAL A 640 -6.32 9.68 -6.54
N THR A 641 -7.59 10.07 -6.54
CA THR A 641 -8.57 9.79 -5.47
C THR A 641 -9.78 9.08 -6.07
N ALA A 642 -10.14 7.91 -5.52
CA ALA A 642 -11.31 7.14 -5.91
C ALA A 642 -12.60 7.75 -5.34
N ILE A 643 -13.57 8.06 -6.20
CA ILE A 643 -14.82 8.75 -5.86
C ILE A 643 -16.03 7.82 -5.87
N ALA A 644 -16.19 6.98 -6.90
CA ALA A 644 -17.30 6.05 -7.03
C ALA A 644 -16.90 4.79 -7.81
N SER A 645 -17.64 3.69 -7.64
CA SER A 645 -17.36 2.43 -8.32
C SER A 645 -17.44 2.54 -9.85
N GLY A 646 -16.45 2.02 -10.56
CA GLY A 646 -16.38 2.04 -12.02
C GLY A 646 -14.94 2.00 -12.52
N SER A 647 -14.72 2.40 -13.77
CA SER A 647 -13.39 2.60 -14.34
C SER A 647 -13.20 4.05 -14.78
N ALA A 648 -12.06 4.63 -14.47
CA ALA A 648 -11.59 5.91 -14.97
C ALA A 648 -10.19 5.74 -15.55
N THR A 649 -9.93 6.33 -16.72
CA THR A 649 -8.61 6.39 -17.31
C THR A 649 -8.00 7.74 -17.00
N ILE A 650 -6.89 7.73 -16.25
CA ILE A 650 -6.08 8.92 -16.01
C ILE A 650 -5.07 9.03 -17.15
N THR A 651 -5.12 10.14 -17.89
CA THR A 651 -4.16 10.46 -18.94
C THR A 651 -3.11 11.41 -18.38
N VAL A 652 -1.86 10.96 -18.38
CA VAL A 652 -0.66 11.77 -18.19
C VAL A 652 -0.29 12.35 -19.55
N THR A 653 -0.19 13.67 -19.66
CA THR A 653 0.25 14.35 -20.89
C THR A 653 1.48 15.19 -20.61
N THR A 654 2.56 15.00 -21.37
CA THR A 654 3.75 15.84 -21.23
C THR A 654 3.50 17.23 -21.81
N GLN A 655 3.96 18.27 -21.12
CA GLN A 655 3.80 19.65 -21.56
C GLN A 655 4.58 19.93 -22.85
N ASP A 656 5.78 19.36 -22.97
CA ASP A 656 6.54 19.30 -24.22
C ASP A 656 6.19 18.03 -25.01
N GLY A 657 6.15 18.12 -26.34
CA GLY A 657 5.88 17.01 -27.26
C GLY A 657 4.48 16.38 -27.20
N ALA A 658 3.61 16.78 -26.26
CA ALA A 658 2.25 16.29 -26.04
C ALA A 658 2.13 14.74 -26.02
N LYS A 659 3.15 14.05 -25.48
CA LYS A 659 3.14 12.59 -25.38
C LYS A 659 2.21 12.16 -24.25
N THR A 660 1.48 11.08 -24.47
CA THR A 660 0.47 10.59 -23.53
C THR A 660 0.81 9.20 -22.99
N ALA A 661 0.56 9.00 -21.71
CA ALA A 661 0.48 7.68 -21.08
C ALA A 661 -0.83 7.58 -20.31
N THR A 662 -1.40 6.38 -20.22
CA THR A 662 -2.69 6.15 -19.55
C THR A 662 -2.55 5.17 -18.41
N ALA A 663 -3.05 5.54 -17.23
CA ALA A 663 -3.28 4.64 -16.12
C ALA A 663 -4.78 4.31 -16.01
N VAL A 664 -5.14 3.03 -16.05
CA VAL A 664 -6.54 2.60 -15.85
C VAL A 664 -6.78 2.39 -14.35
N ILE A 665 -7.66 3.23 -13.79
CA ILE A 665 -8.07 3.18 -12.39
C ILE A 665 -9.41 2.45 -12.33
N THR A 666 -9.39 1.21 -11.84
CA THR A 666 -10.59 0.46 -11.50
C THR A 666 -10.95 0.78 -10.05
N VAL A 667 -11.98 1.59 -9.83
CA VAL A 667 -12.53 1.76 -8.50
C VAL A 667 -13.49 0.60 -8.26
N ASN A 668 -13.04 -0.38 -7.50
CA ASN A 668 -13.93 -1.40 -6.99
C ASN A 668 -15.00 -0.72 -6.14
N SER A 669 -16.26 -1.14 -6.35
CA SER A 669 -17.22 -1.06 -5.26
C SER A 669 -16.58 -1.75 -4.05
N SER A 670 -16.39 -1.00 -2.96
CA SER A 670 -16.27 -1.67 -1.67
C SER A 670 -17.58 -2.43 -1.50
N ASN A 671 -17.54 -3.77 -1.63
CA ASN A 671 -18.73 -4.58 -1.44
C ASN A 671 -19.04 -4.54 0.05
N VAL A 672 -19.89 -3.60 0.44
CA VAL A 672 -20.41 -3.51 1.79
C VAL A 672 -21.38 -4.66 1.91
N ALA A 673 -20.85 -5.80 2.33
CA ALA A 673 -21.58 -7.05 2.42
C ALA A 673 -22.76 -6.93 3.38
N VAL A 674 -23.86 -7.60 3.06
CA VAL A 674 -25.02 -7.66 3.95
C VAL A 674 -24.66 -8.39 5.25
N THR A 675 -24.74 -7.67 6.37
CA THR A 675 -24.50 -8.23 7.70
C THR A 675 -25.76 -8.87 8.28
N SER A 676 -26.93 -8.27 8.05
CA SER A 676 -28.22 -8.83 8.47
C SER A 676 -29.41 -8.33 7.63
N VAL A 677 -30.55 -9.02 7.78
CA VAL A 677 -31.86 -8.60 7.27
C VAL A 677 -32.93 -8.82 8.34
N SER A 678 -33.95 -7.99 8.37
CA SER A 678 -35.16 -8.18 9.19
C SER A 678 -36.44 -7.96 8.37
N LEU A 679 -37.56 -8.52 8.84
CA LEU A 679 -38.90 -8.30 8.27
C LEU A 679 -39.79 -7.55 9.25
N SER A 680 -40.62 -6.65 8.70
CA SER A 680 -41.71 -5.99 9.42
C SER A 680 -43.03 -6.11 8.64
N PRO A 681 -44.13 -6.56 9.26
CA PRO A 681 -44.21 -7.16 10.59
C PRO A 681 -43.52 -8.55 10.66
N GLY A 682 -43.06 -8.94 11.85
CA GLY A 682 -42.46 -10.27 12.10
C GLY A 682 -43.47 -11.42 12.22
N SER A 683 -44.77 -11.10 12.26
CA SER A 683 -45.85 -12.08 12.18
C SER A 683 -47.16 -11.41 11.76
N ALA A 684 -48.10 -12.18 11.21
CA ALA A 684 -49.45 -11.72 10.88
C ALA A 684 -50.47 -12.85 11.02
N SER A 685 -51.72 -12.48 11.34
CA SER A 685 -52.87 -13.39 11.35
C SER A 685 -53.87 -12.92 10.30
N LEU A 686 -54.23 -13.80 9.36
CA LEU A 686 -55.00 -13.47 8.16
C LEU A 686 -56.22 -14.38 8.01
N SER A 687 -57.36 -13.83 7.60
CA SER A 687 -58.46 -14.63 7.05
C SER A 687 -58.04 -15.23 5.71
N VAL A 688 -58.57 -16.41 5.35
CA VAL A 688 -58.45 -16.95 3.97
C VAL A 688 -58.90 -15.89 2.94
N GLY A 689 -58.05 -15.61 1.96
CA GLY A 689 -58.22 -14.58 0.93
C GLY A 689 -57.61 -13.21 1.27
N ALA A 690 -57.19 -12.96 2.51
CA ALA A 690 -56.58 -11.69 2.91
C ALA A 690 -55.10 -11.58 2.50
N THR A 691 -54.56 -10.36 2.51
CA THR A 691 -53.16 -10.08 2.14
C THR A 691 -52.41 -9.28 3.20
N GLN A 692 -51.10 -9.51 3.33
CA GLN A 692 -50.19 -8.73 4.19
C GLN A 692 -48.94 -8.33 3.43
N GLN A 693 -48.60 -7.04 3.41
CA GLN A 693 -47.30 -6.58 2.90
C GLN A 693 -46.22 -6.78 3.96
N LEU A 694 -45.11 -7.41 3.60
CA LEU A 694 -43.90 -7.50 4.43
C LEU A 694 -42.82 -6.57 3.88
N THR A 695 -42.17 -5.79 4.74
CA THR A 695 -41.10 -4.85 4.37
C THR A 695 -39.75 -5.35 4.90
N PRO A 696 -38.74 -5.53 4.04
CA PRO A 696 -37.41 -5.98 4.45
C PRO A 696 -36.52 -4.79 4.82
N THR A 697 -35.75 -4.90 5.91
CA THR A 697 -34.67 -3.95 6.22
C THR A 697 -33.33 -4.67 6.12
N VAL A 698 -32.48 -4.24 5.19
CA VAL A 698 -31.14 -4.81 4.96
C VAL A 698 -30.08 -3.91 5.61
N LEU A 699 -29.17 -4.50 6.38
CA LEU A 699 -28.07 -3.80 7.05
C LEU A 699 -26.69 -4.29 6.58
N PRO A 700 -25.67 -3.40 6.61
CA PRO A 700 -25.75 -1.97 6.94
C PRO A 700 -26.52 -1.19 5.86
N SER A 701 -26.98 0.03 6.18
CA SER A 701 -27.84 0.82 5.28
C SER A 701 -27.13 1.27 3.99
N ASN A 702 -25.81 1.13 3.90
CA ASN A 702 -25.00 1.32 2.69
C ASN A 702 -24.56 0.01 2.01
N ALA A 703 -25.18 -1.13 2.35
CA ALA A 703 -24.88 -2.41 1.70
C ALA A 703 -25.04 -2.34 0.18
N THR A 704 -24.08 -2.93 -0.55
CA THR A 704 -23.95 -2.75 -2.01
C THR A 704 -25.03 -3.50 -2.80
N ASN A 705 -25.43 -4.68 -2.33
CA ASN A 705 -26.54 -5.45 -2.90
C ASN A 705 -27.62 -5.72 -1.84
N LYS A 706 -28.71 -4.96 -1.90
CA LYS A 706 -29.87 -5.10 -1.01
C LYS A 706 -31.00 -5.92 -1.60
N THR A 707 -30.79 -6.60 -2.72
CA THR A 707 -31.84 -7.42 -3.33
C THR A 707 -32.17 -8.61 -2.44
N VAL A 708 -33.47 -8.90 -2.35
CA VAL A 708 -34.00 -10.00 -1.53
C VAL A 708 -34.95 -10.86 -2.35
N SER A 709 -35.06 -12.12 -1.98
CA SER A 709 -36.08 -13.06 -2.45
C SER A 709 -36.97 -13.49 -1.29
N TYR A 710 -38.20 -13.87 -1.60
CA TYR A 710 -39.18 -14.37 -0.63
C TYR A 710 -39.58 -15.80 -0.97
N ALA A 711 -39.74 -16.63 0.05
CA ALA A 711 -40.25 -17.98 -0.07
C ALA A 711 -41.26 -18.27 1.06
N SER A 712 -42.36 -18.95 0.73
CA SER A 712 -43.24 -19.56 1.73
C SER A 712 -42.86 -21.03 1.90
N ASN A 713 -42.74 -21.50 3.14
CA ASN A 713 -42.59 -22.94 3.40
C ASN A 713 -43.88 -23.74 3.11
N ASN A 714 -45.02 -23.07 2.95
CA ASN A 714 -46.33 -23.68 2.74
C ASN A 714 -47.21 -22.77 1.85
N THR A 715 -46.97 -22.82 0.55
CA THR A 715 -47.74 -22.06 -0.46
C THR A 715 -49.22 -22.45 -0.52
N GLY A 716 -49.59 -23.65 -0.04
CA GLY A 716 -50.99 -24.06 0.10
C GLY A 716 -51.73 -23.32 1.22
N VAL A 717 -51.00 -22.79 2.22
CA VAL A 717 -51.56 -21.98 3.31
C VAL A 717 -51.40 -20.49 3.02
N ALA A 718 -50.21 -20.03 2.63
CA ALA A 718 -50.00 -18.65 2.21
C ALA A 718 -48.91 -18.55 1.13
N THR A 719 -49.19 -17.82 0.04
CA THR A 719 -48.20 -17.47 -0.99
C THR A 719 -47.57 -16.12 -0.69
N VAL A 720 -46.42 -15.83 -1.30
CA VAL A 720 -45.77 -14.51 -1.26
C VAL A 720 -45.24 -14.18 -2.65
N ASN A 721 -45.39 -12.94 -3.11
CA ASN A 721 -44.89 -12.50 -4.40
C ASN A 721 -43.47 -11.89 -4.29
N ALA A 722 -42.90 -11.49 -5.43
CA ALA A 722 -41.55 -10.88 -5.48
C ALA A 722 -41.44 -9.53 -4.75
N SER A 723 -42.55 -8.83 -4.48
CA SER A 723 -42.56 -7.57 -3.72
C SER A 723 -42.83 -7.77 -2.22
N GLY A 724 -42.88 -9.01 -1.71
CA GLY A 724 -43.14 -9.30 -0.31
C GLY A 724 -44.61 -9.24 0.11
N LEU A 725 -45.56 -9.17 -0.84
CA LEU A 725 -46.99 -9.24 -0.57
C LEU A 725 -47.41 -10.70 -0.38
N VAL A 726 -47.84 -11.03 0.84
CA VAL A 726 -48.36 -12.33 1.24
C VAL A 726 -49.85 -12.42 0.90
N THR A 727 -50.32 -13.56 0.40
CA THR A 727 -51.74 -13.85 0.18
C THR A 727 -52.13 -15.15 0.91
N ALA A 728 -53.17 -15.10 1.73
CA ALA A 728 -53.69 -16.22 2.49
C ALA A 728 -54.55 -17.15 1.62
N VAL A 729 -54.18 -18.43 1.51
CA VAL A 729 -54.77 -19.42 0.59
C VAL A 729 -55.68 -20.41 1.31
N SER A 730 -55.26 -20.98 2.45
CA SER A 730 -56.08 -21.93 3.21
C SER A 730 -55.71 -21.94 4.70
N ASN A 731 -56.60 -22.48 5.55
CA ASN A 731 -56.40 -22.54 6.99
C ASN A 731 -55.15 -23.34 7.39
N GLY A 732 -54.26 -22.74 8.16
CA GLY A 732 -53.02 -23.34 8.67
C GLY A 732 -51.98 -22.30 9.06
N THR A 733 -50.72 -22.71 9.17
CA THR A 733 -49.59 -21.79 9.35
C THR A 733 -48.59 -21.91 8.19
N ALA A 734 -47.99 -20.78 7.84
CA ALA A 734 -46.92 -20.66 6.86
C ALA A 734 -45.86 -19.70 7.40
N THR A 735 -44.59 -20.02 7.17
CA THR A 735 -43.46 -19.13 7.46
C THR A 735 -42.97 -18.56 6.15
N ILE A 736 -42.97 -17.22 6.06
CA ILE A 736 -42.38 -16.50 4.95
C ILE A 736 -40.93 -16.16 5.30
N THR A 737 -39.99 -16.74 4.56
CA THR A 737 -38.57 -16.44 4.67
C THR A 737 -38.20 -15.38 3.64
N VAL A 738 -37.54 -14.31 4.08
CA VAL A 738 -36.78 -13.43 3.18
C VAL A 738 -35.31 -13.86 3.19
N THR A 739 -34.68 -13.87 2.03
CA THR A 739 -33.25 -14.18 1.87
C THR A 739 -32.59 -13.08 1.06
N THR A 740 -31.48 -12.52 1.55
CA THR A 740 -30.68 -11.55 0.79
C THR A 740 -29.85 -12.26 -0.26
N ALA A 741 -29.81 -11.72 -1.49
CA ALA A 741 -29.02 -12.32 -2.56
C ALA A 741 -27.50 -12.25 -2.29
N ASP A 742 -27.05 -11.22 -1.57
CA ASP A 742 -25.71 -11.14 -1.01
C ASP A 742 -25.67 -11.73 0.40
N GLY A 743 -24.65 -12.54 0.70
CA GLY A 743 -24.41 -13.12 2.02
C GLY A 743 -25.42 -14.16 2.53
N ASN A 744 -26.49 -14.48 1.78
CA ASN A 744 -27.56 -15.42 2.14
C ASN A 744 -28.13 -15.20 3.57
N LYS A 745 -28.28 -13.95 4.00
CA LYS A 745 -28.86 -13.64 5.31
C LYS A 745 -30.37 -13.84 5.24
N THR A 746 -30.94 -14.44 6.29
CA THR A 746 -32.36 -14.77 6.33
C THR A 746 -33.08 -14.10 7.51
N SER A 747 -34.35 -13.80 7.30
CA SER A 747 -35.30 -13.45 8.36
C SER A 747 -36.65 -14.05 8.03
N THR A 748 -37.51 -14.25 9.04
CA THR A 748 -38.78 -14.95 8.88
C THR A 748 -39.95 -14.15 9.45
N ALA A 749 -41.09 -14.23 8.79
CA ALA A 749 -42.38 -13.77 9.29
C ALA A 749 -43.34 -14.96 9.42
N ALA A 750 -43.96 -15.12 10.60
CA ALA A 750 -44.93 -16.19 10.85
C ALA A 750 -46.34 -15.74 10.44
N ILE A 751 -46.94 -16.45 9.48
CA ILE A 751 -48.29 -16.18 8.96
C ILE A 751 -49.23 -17.27 9.48
N THR A 752 -50.22 -16.87 10.25
CA THR A 752 -51.33 -17.75 10.64
C THR A 752 -52.53 -17.43 9.76
N VAL A 753 -52.97 -18.38 8.95
CA VAL A 753 -54.19 -18.25 8.16
C VAL A 753 -55.31 -19.00 8.84
N SER A 754 -56.42 -18.34 9.13
CA SER A 754 -57.62 -18.99 9.64
C SER A 754 -58.79 -18.87 8.66
N THR A 755 -59.60 -19.92 8.57
CA THR A 755 -60.98 -19.74 8.08
C THR A 755 -61.73 -18.97 9.15
N ALA A 756 -62.24 -17.78 8.80
CA ALA A 756 -63.07 -17.00 9.70
C ALA A 756 -64.29 -17.81 10.15
N THR A 757 -64.46 -17.99 11.45
CA THR A 757 -65.57 -18.72 12.07
C THR A 757 -66.52 -17.75 12.77
N GLY A 758 -67.72 -17.61 12.23
CA GLY A 758 -68.76 -16.72 12.79
C GLY A 758 -70.03 -16.74 11.93
N ASN A 759 -71.10 -16.13 12.44
CA ASN A 759 -72.34 -15.92 11.69
C ASN A 759 -72.18 -14.66 10.83
N TYR A 760 -71.98 -14.86 9.52
CA TYR A 760 -71.74 -13.77 8.59
C TYR A 760 -72.89 -13.60 7.60
N PHE A 761 -73.06 -12.36 7.13
CA PHE A 761 -74.11 -11.97 6.20
C PHE A 761 -73.50 -11.46 4.90
N THR A 762 -74.15 -11.74 3.77
CA THR A 762 -73.98 -10.96 2.56
C THR A 762 -75.10 -9.92 2.51
N ILE A 763 -74.81 -8.70 2.05
CA ILE A 763 -75.75 -7.57 2.11
C ILE A 763 -76.23 -7.28 0.68
N LYS A 764 -77.37 -7.84 0.30
CA LYS A 764 -77.93 -7.75 -1.05
C LYS A 764 -78.76 -6.48 -1.24
N ASN A 765 -78.58 -5.77 -2.34
CA ASN A 765 -79.38 -4.62 -2.74
C ASN A 765 -80.70 -5.07 -3.40
N LYS A 766 -81.80 -4.36 -3.13
CA LYS A 766 -83.10 -4.64 -3.75
C LYS A 766 -83.14 -4.29 -5.23
N TRP A 767 -82.73 -3.08 -5.57
CA TRP A 767 -82.83 -2.53 -6.93
C TRP A 767 -81.97 -3.28 -7.96
N THR A 768 -80.71 -3.50 -7.64
CA THR A 768 -79.74 -4.08 -8.59
C THR A 768 -79.47 -5.58 -8.37
N GLY A 769 -79.86 -6.13 -7.22
CA GLY A 769 -79.47 -7.48 -6.81
C GLY A 769 -77.99 -7.64 -6.43
N ASN A 770 -77.16 -6.59 -6.53
CA ASN A 770 -75.75 -6.63 -6.19
C ASN A 770 -75.52 -6.73 -4.67
N TYR A 771 -74.35 -7.22 -4.28
CA TYR A 771 -73.93 -7.41 -2.90
C TYR A 771 -72.84 -6.40 -2.50
N LEU A 772 -72.93 -5.82 -1.30
CA LEU A 772 -71.86 -4.98 -0.75
C LEU A 772 -70.59 -5.78 -0.49
N TYR A 773 -69.44 -5.23 -0.86
CA TYR A 773 -68.12 -5.82 -0.60
C TYR A 773 -67.08 -4.78 -0.24
N ASP A 774 -66.03 -5.20 0.46
CA ASP A 774 -64.87 -4.37 0.75
C ASP A 774 -63.96 -4.25 -0.49
N ALA A 775 -63.89 -3.03 -1.05
CA ALA A 775 -63.04 -2.66 -2.17
C ALA A 775 -61.72 -1.97 -1.73
N GLY A 776 -61.32 -2.10 -0.46
CA GLY A 776 -60.02 -1.74 0.12
C GLY A 776 -59.93 -0.35 0.74
N ALA A 777 -60.73 0.60 0.27
CA ALA A 777 -60.87 1.93 0.88
C ALA A 777 -62.34 2.37 1.00
N ASN A 778 -63.18 1.91 0.06
CA ASN A 778 -64.62 2.13 0.03
C ASN A 778 -65.36 0.80 0.03
N VAL A 779 -66.64 0.83 0.41
CA VAL A 779 -67.56 -0.28 0.19
C VAL A 779 -68.02 -0.25 -1.27
N GLY A 780 -67.64 -1.26 -2.05
CA GLY A 780 -68.14 -1.49 -3.41
C GLY A 780 -69.44 -2.30 -3.41
N TYR A 781 -70.01 -2.52 -4.59
CA TYR A 781 -71.10 -3.47 -4.80
C TYR A 781 -70.90 -4.27 -6.10
N GLY A 782 -71.24 -5.55 -6.10
CA GLY A 782 -71.02 -6.45 -7.26
C GLY A 782 -72.01 -7.61 -7.34
N ALA A 783 -72.19 -8.18 -8.54
CA ALA A 783 -73.26 -9.14 -8.82
C ALA A 783 -73.07 -10.53 -8.16
N THR A 784 -71.83 -10.89 -7.80
CA THR A 784 -71.48 -12.23 -7.32
C THR A 784 -70.75 -12.16 -5.99
N VAL A 785 -71.20 -12.93 -4.99
CA VAL A 785 -70.51 -13.12 -3.72
C VAL A 785 -69.23 -13.94 -3.95
N ALA A 786 -68.15 -13.27 -4.35
CA ALA A 786 -66.95 -13.94 -4.88
C ALA A 786 -66.01 -14.51 -3.80
N ASN A 787 -65.94 -13.87 -2.63
CA ASN A 787 -64.97 -14.19 -1.58
C ASN A 787 -65.42 -13.65 -0.20
N ASN A 788 -64.51 -13.62 0.78
CA ASN A 788 -64.81 -13.12 2.12
C ASN A 788 -65.00 -11.59 2.20
N ASN A 789 -64.58 -10.81 1.20
CA ASN A 789 -64.84 -9.36 1.16
C ASN A 789 -66.32 -9.04 0.96
N TYR A 790 -67.12 -9.97 0.44
CA TYR A 790 -68.58 -9.84 0.30
C TYR A 790 -69.35 -10.23 1.57
N LYS A 791 -68.64 -10.68 2.62
CA LYS A 791 -69.23 -11.19 3.86
C LYS A 791 -68.93 -10.24 5.00
N TRP A 792 -69.94 -10.03 5.84
CA TRP A 792 -69.92 -9.04 6.91
C TRP A 792 -70.40 -9.67 8.23
N GLU A 793 -69.64 -9.45 9.28
CA GLU A 793 -70.02 -9.73 10.66
C GLU A 793 -70.81 -8.56 11.22
N LYS A 794 -72.01 -8.84 11.75
CA LYS A 794 -72.83 -7.85 12.46
C LYS A 794 -72.49 -7.89 13.95
N VAL A 795 -71.53 -7.07 14.37
CA VAL A 795 -71.08 -7.01 15.78
C VAL A 795 -71.93 -6.00 16.53
N ALA A 796 -72.70 -6.46 17.52
CA ALA A 796 -73.54 -5.58 18.34
C ALA A 796 -72.67 -4.64 19.21
N VAL A 797 -73.07 -3.37 19.28
CA VAL A 797 -72.50 -2.36 20.20
C VAL A 797 -73.43 -2.17 21.39
N ASP A 798 -74.72 -2.03 21.12
CA ASP A 798 -75.79 -1.98 22.11
C ASP A 798 -77.07 -2.62 21.52
N ALA A 799 -78.21 -2.48 22.20
CA ALA A 799 -79.48 -3.06 21.75
C ALA A 799 -80.03 -2.45 20.44
N THR A 800 -79.54 -1.28 20.02
CA THR A 800 -79.99 -0.53 18.84
C THR A 800 -78.94 -0.53 17.74
N TYR A 801 -77.67 -0.39 18.10
CA TYR A 801 -76.57 -0.15 17.17
C TYR A 801 -75.60 -1.33 17.05
N TYR A 802 -75.08 -1.51 15.85
CA TYR A 802 -74.10 -2.52 15.49
C TYR A 802 -73.06 -1.93 14.53
N ILE A 803 -71.89 -2.55 14.44
CA ILE A 803 -70.93 -2.30 13.36
C ILE A 803 -71.03 -3.43 12.32
N LEU A 804 -70.64 -3.14 11.08
CA LEU A 804 -70.46 -4.13 10.03
C LEU A 804 -68.98 -4.29 9.77
N LYS A 805 -68.42 -5.42 10.19
CA LYS A 805 -67.01 -5.76 10.05
C LYS A 805 -66.81 -6.74 8.91
N ASN A 806 -65.88 -6.48 8.01
CA ASN A 806 -65.59 -7.35 6.90
C ASN A 806 -64.90 -8.64 7.34
N VAL A 807 -65.26 -9.76 6.72
CA VAL A 807 -64.72 -11.08 7.08
C VAL A 807 -63.37 -11.35 6.42
N GLY A 808 -63.12 -10.75 5.24
CA GLY A 808 -61.86 -10.87 4.50
C GLY A 808 -60.75 -10.02 5.12
N THR A 809 -61.00 -8.72 5.29
CA THR A 809 -59.97 -7.75 5.75
C THR A 809 -59.97 -7.53 7.26
N GLY A 810 -61.13 -7.68 7.92
CA GLY A 810 -61.33 -7.27 9.31
C GLY A 810 -61.68 -5.79 9.48
N ASP A 811 -61.74 -5.03 8.39
CA ASP A 811 -62.06 -3.60 8.36
C ASP A 811 -63.56 -3.34 8.61
N ILE A 812 -63.95 -2.12 8.94
CA ILE A 812 -65.33 -1.78 9.31
C ILE A 812 -65.96 -0.77 8.35
N ILE A 813 -67.27 -0.90 8.12
CA ILE A 813 -68.05 0.07 7.35
C ILE A 813 -68.22 1.36 8.17
N HIS A 814 -67.72 2.50 7.67
CA HIS A 814 -67.83 3.80 8.33
C HIS A 814 -67.97 4.98 7.35
N ILE A 815 -68.24 6.16 7.91
CA ILE A 815 -68.29 7.44 7.16
C ILE A 815 -67.42 8.55 7.78
N GLU A 816 -66.50 8.19 8.67
CA GLU A 816 -65.62 9.10 9.44
C GLU A 816 -65.05 10.29 8.66
N ASN A 817 -64.52 10.09 7.44
CA ASN A 817 -63.86 11.15 6.68
C ASN A 817 -64.81 11.99 5.81
N LEU A 818 -66.13 11.79 5.93
CA LEU A 818 -67.19 12.55 5.26
C LEU A 818 -67.05 12.71 3.74
N THR A 819 -66.53 11.68 3.05
CA THR A 819 -66.20 11.73 1.60
C THR A 819 -67.40 11.62 0.66
N GLY A 820 -68.61 11.44 1.17
CA GLY A 820 -69.82 11.09 0.40
C GLY A 820 -69.89 9.61 -0.03
N ALA A 821 -68.76 8.89 -0.03
CA ALA A 821 -68.72 7.44 -0.17
C ALA A 821 -68.77 6.75 1.20
N VAL A 822 -69.31 5.54 1.25
CA VAL A 822 -69.21 4.67 2.41
C VAL A 822 -67.83 4.01 2.39
N GLN A 823 -67.07 4.18 3.46
CA GLN A 823 -65.69 3.73 3.57
C GLN A 823 -65.60 2.35 4.21
N CYS A 824 -64.54 1.61 3.89
CA CYS A 824 -64.17 0.38 4.59
C CYS A 824 -62.67 0.43 4.85
N THR A 825 -62.27 0.65 6.11
CA THR A 825 -60.88 0.62 6.57
C THR A 825 -60.79 0.14 8.02
N ALA A 826 -59.57 -0.11 8.51
CA ALA A 826 -59.32 -0.42 9.91
C ALA A 826 -59.81 0.73 10.82
N GLY A 827 -60.73 0.43 11.75
CA GLY A 827 -61.38 1.43 12.59
C GLY A 827 -61.83 0.89 13.95
N SER A 828 -62.38 1.77 14.79
CA SER A 828 -62.78 1.44 16.16
C SER A 828 -64.29 1.22 16.30
N THR A 829 -64.69 0.25 17.13
CA THR A 829 -66.10 0.01 17.49
C THR A 829 -66.74 1.21 18.21
N GLY A 830 -65.94 2.08 18.81
CA GLY A 830 -66.39 3.30 19.48
C GLY A 830 -66.76 4.46 18.53
N TRP A 831 -66.44 4.38 17.24
CA TRP A 831 -66.74 5.45 16.28
C TRP A 831 -68.23 5.48 15.95
N TYR A 832 -68.92 6.59 16.25
CA TYR A 832 -70.34 6.75 15.92
C TYR A 832 -70.57 6.76 14.40
N SER A 833 -69.56 7.13 13.60
CA SER A 833 -69.59 7.05 12.14
C SER A 833 -69.58 5.62 11.60
N ALA A 834 -69.13 4.65 12.40
CA ALA A 834 -69.07 3.22 12.05
C ALA A 834 -70.25 2.42 12.62
N GLN A 835 -71.12 3.07 13.40
CA GLN A 835 -72.26 2.45 14.06
C GLN A 835 -73.54 2.67 13.25
N TRP A 836 -74.25 1.56 13.01
CA TRP A 836 -75.39 1.48 12.13
C TRP A 836 -76.60 0.88 12.86
N SER A 837 -77.80 1.22 12.40
CA SER A 837 -79.07 0.63 12.83
C SER A 837 -79.88 0.15 11.62
N THR A 838 -80.77 -0.81 11.84
CA THR A 838 -81.70 -1.33 10.82
C THR A 838 -83.09 -0.73 11.02
N GLU A 839 -83.61 -0.10 9.97
CA GLU A 839 -85.04 0.25 9.86
C GLU A 839 -85.72 -0.74 8.92
N ASN A 840 -86.72 -1.48 9.40
CA ASN A 840 -87.44 -2.46 8.57
C ASN A 840 -88.35 -1.73 7.56
N VAL A 841 -88.31 -2.16 6.30
CA VAL A 841 -89.25 -1.71 5.25
C VAL A 841 -90.39 -2.71 5.11
N ASP A 842 -90.06 -4.00 5.08
CA ASP A 842 -90.99 -5.12 5.13
C ASP A 842 -90.34 -6.33 5.83
N ALA A 843 -90.89 -7.53 5.66
CA ALA A 843 -90.34 -8.76 6.25
C ALA A 843 -89.01 -9.24 5.63
N THR A 844 -88.55 -8.61 4.55
CA THR A 844 -87.39 -9.03 3.74
C THR A 844 -86.32 -7.93 3.64
N TRP A 845 -86.74 -6.67 3.51
CA TRP A 845 -85.87 -5.53 3.20
C TRP A 845 -85.76 -4.53 4.36
N VAL A 846 -84.55 -4.01 4.57
CA VAL A 846 -84.22 -3.02 5.60
C VAL A 846 -83.42 -1.85 5.02
N ARG A 847 -83.49 -0.68 5.67
CA ARG A 847 -82.57 0.45 5.45
C ARG A 847 -81.48 0.44 6.52
N ILE A 848 -80.24 0.67 6.13
CA ILE A 848 -79.06 0.69 7.03
C ILE A 848 -78.70 2.15 7.31
N LYS A 849 -78.98 2.65 8.53
CA LYS A 849 -78.89 4.07 8.90
C LYS A 849 -77.72 4.33 9.84
N ASN A 850 -77.06 5.47 9.70
CA ASN A 850 -75.88 5.81 10.49
C ASN A 850 -76.25 6.44 11.86
N ARG A 851 -75.48 6.14 12.92
CA ARG A 851 -75.67 6.75 14.26
C ARG A 851 -75.23 8.21 14.33
N TRP A 852 -74.16 8.59 13.64
CA TRP A 852 -73.62 9.95 13.65
C TRP A 852 -74.39 10.87 12.71
N GLN A 853 -74.57 10.45 11.46
CA GLN A 853 -75.37 11.16 10.46
C GLN A 853 -76.79 10.57 10.46
N THR A 854 -77.61 10.94 11.45
CA THR A 854 -78.90 10.30 11.79
C THR A 854 -79.95 10.25 10.68
N GLY A 855 -79.87 11.15 9.70
CA GLY A 855 -80.70 11.13 8.48
C GLY A 855 -80.16 10.26 7.35
N SER A 856 -78.88 9.87 7.39
CA SER A 856 -78.20 9.21 6.28
C SER A 856 -78.28 7.69 6.32
N MET A 857 -78.45 7.08 5.16
CA MET A 857 -78.48 5.63 4.95
C MET A 857 -77.62 5.21 3.76
N ILE A 858 -77.17 3.95 3.77
CA ILE A 858 -76.39 3.37 2.67
C ILE A 858 -77.27 3.19 1.43
N HIS A 859 -76.82 3.70 0.27
CA HIS A 859 -77.49 3.53 -1.02
C HIS A 859 -76.49 3.40 -2.18
N ILE A 860 -76.97 3.01 -3.37
CA ILE A 860 -76.16 2.89 -4.60
C ILE A 860 -76.76 3.61 -5.82
N GLU A 861 -77.74 4.50 -5.60
CA GLU A 861 -78.50 5.24 -6.62
C GLU A 861 -77.65 5.78 -7.79
N ASN A 862 -76.51 6.42 -7.50
CA ASN A 862 -75.70 7.11 -8.50
C ASN A 862 -74.82 6.18 -9.37
N LEU A 863 -74.81 4.87 -9.11
CA LEU A 863 -74.07 3.85 -9.87
C LEU A 863 -72.54 4.06 -10.03
N ASN A 864 -71.91 4.89 -9.19
CA ASN A 864 -70.48 5.25 -9.27
C ASN A 864 -69.48 4.17 -8.78
N GLY A 865 -69.86 2.89 -8.74
CA GLY A 865 -68.98 1.77 -8.35
C GLY A 865 -68.64 1.68 -6.85
N SER A 866 -69.11 2.61 -6.03
CA SER A 866 -69.02 2.56 -4.56
C SER A 866 -70.37 2.92 -3.94
N ALA A 867 -70.69 2.30 -2.82
CA ALA A 867 -71.84 2.66 -2.00
C ALA A 867 -71.64 4.05 -1.39
N GLN A 868 -72.74 4.78 -1.22
CA GLN A 868 -72.79 6.17 -0.79
C GLN A 868 -73.73 6.30 0.40
N TYR A 869 -73.60 7.41 1.14
CA TYR A 869 -74.52 7.73 2.23
C TYR A 869 -75.13 9.12 2.00
N ALA A 870 -76.46 9.19 2.09
CA ALA A 870 -77.22 10.43 1.98
C ALA A 870 -78.56 10.29 2.69
N GLY A 871 -79.26 11.42 2.87
CA GLY A 871 -80.67 11.45 3.26
C GLY A 871 -81.58 10.97 2.13
N ALA A 872 -81.51 9.68 1.82
CA ALA A 872 -82.29 9.07 0.74
C ALA A 872 -83.79 9.10 1.02
N GLN A 873 -84.60 9.17 -0.04
CA GLN A 873 -86.05 9.16 0.07
C GLN A 873 -86.55 7.74 0.40
N ASN A 874 -87.62 7.63 1.19
CA ASN A 874 -88.13 6.34 1.71
C ASN A 874 -88.56 5.33 0.64
N ASN A 875 -88.75 5.76 -0.61
CA ASN A 875 -89.12 4.95 -1.77
C ASN A 875 -87.93 4.39 -2.58
N TRP A 876 -86.69 4.79 -2.29
CA TRP A 876 -85.52 4.31 -3.06
C TRP A 876 -85.24 2.84 -2.80
N GLU A 877 -85.37 2.00 -3.84
CA GLU A 877 -84.98 0.59 -3.75
C GLU A 877 -83.45 0.41 -3.72
N SER A 878 -82.70 1.40 -4.19
CA SER A 878 -81.23 1.42 -4.09
C SER A 878 -80.71 1.55 -2.66
N ALA A 879 -81.56 1.99 -1.72
CA ALA A 879 -81.28 2.11 -0.29
C ALA A 879 -81.85 0.95 0.55
N GLN A 880 -82.47 -0.05 -0.11
CA GLN A 880 -83.08 -1.21 0.53
C GLN A 880 -82.17 -2.44 0.40
N TRP A 881 -81.91 -3.08 1.54
CA TRP A 881 -80.92 -4.13 1.71
C TRP A 881 -81.51 -5.37 2.38
N GLN A 882 -81.02 -6.55 2.01
CA GLN A 882 -81.33 -7.81 2.67
C GLN A 882 -80.03 -8.41 3.23
N PHE A 883 -80.01 -8.65 4.54
CA PHE A 883 -78.95 -9.43 5.19
C PHE A 883 -79.21 -10.93 4.98
N GLN A 884 -78.45 -11.56 4.08
CA GLN A 884 -78.56 -12.99 3.79
C GLN A 884 -77.51 -13.76 4.61
N THR A 885 -77.94 -14.56 5.58
CA THR A 885 -77.06 -15.36 6.44
C THR A 885 -76.36 -16.45 5.64
N VAL A 886 -75.05 -16.62 5.81
CA VAL A 886 -74.27 -17.69 5.15
C VAL A 886 -73.64 -18.60 6.20
N SER A 887 -74.12 -19.83 6.30
CA SER A 887 -73.59 -20.86 7.19
C SER A 887 -72.85 -21.94 6.38
N THR A 888 -71.55 -22.12 6.65
CA THR A 888 -70.72 -23.17 6.02
C THR A 888 -70.58 -24.38 6.94
N SER A 889 -71.38 -25.41 6.70
CA SER A 889 -71.25 -26.71 7.36
C SER A 889 -70.08 -27.52 6.81
N LYS A 890 -69.37 -28.25 7.70
CA LYS A 890 -68.19 -29.05 7.37
C LYS A 890 -68.62 -30.37 6.72
N LYS A 891 -68.40 -30.54 5.40
CA LYS A 891 -68.64 -31.80 4.69
C LYS A 891 -67.43 -32.74 4.76
N ILE A 892 -67.70 -34.03 4.97
CA ILE A 892 -66.78 -35.16 4.84
C ILE A 892 -67.40 -36.15 3.84
N ASN A 893 -66.57 -36.75 2.98
CA ASN A 893 -66.65 -38.12 2.46
C ASN A 893 -65.49 -38.32 1.46
N THR A 894 -64.42 -39.04 1.82
CA THR A 894 -64.24 -40.52 1.76
C THR A 894 -63.96 -41.06 0.34
N ASN A 895 -62.70 -41.38 0.03
CA ASN A 895 -62.25 -42.78 0.05
C ASN A 895 -60.72 -42.94 -0.12
N GLU A 896 -60.26 -44.08 0.40
CA GLU A 896 -58.96 -44.75 0.25
C GLU A 896 -57.67 -44.19 0.89
N ALA A 897 -57.21 -45.03 1.83
CA ALA A 897 -55.83 -45.44 2.10
C ALA A 897 -54.97 -44.65 3.12
N GLU A 898 -54.98 -45.22 4.33
CA GLU A 898 -53.89 -45.33 5.30
C GLU A 898 -53.48 -44.12 6.17
N VAL A 899 -53.71 -44.30 7.49
CA VAL A 899 -52.81 -44.00 8.63
C VAL A 899 -52.37 -42.52 8.76
N THR A 900 -52.71 -41.77 9.81
CA THR A 900 -52.87 -42.11 11.25
C THR A 900 -53.89 -41.18 11.92
N VAL A 901 -54.54 -41.63 13.00
CA VAL A 901 -55.19 -40.72 13.97
C VAL A 901 -54.52 -40.92 15.33
N GLU A 902 -53.66 -39.98 15.73
CA GLU A 902 -53.40 -39.75 17.14
C GLU A 902 -54.48 -38.80 17.69
N ASN A 903 -55.10 -39.22 18.79
CA ASN A 903 -56.04 -38.37 19.53
C ASN A 903 -55.29 -37.26 20.28
N ASN A 904 -56.00 -36.16 20.58
CA ASN A 904 -55.51 -35.10 21.46
C ASN A 904 -54.98 -35.68 22.78
N SER A 905 -53.65 -35.64 23.00
CA SER A 905 -53.07 -36.11 24.27
C SER A 905 -53.34 -35.15 25.42
N SER A 906 -54.38 -35.46 26.17
CA SER A 906 -54.86 -34.73 27.35
C SER A 906 -54.03 -34.99 28.62
N ILE A 907 -52.87 -35.62 28.45
CA ILE A 907 -51.85 -35.88 29.47
C ILE A 907 -51.18 -34.57 29.92
N ASN A 908 -51.35 -34.24 31.22
CA ASN A 908 -50.92 -32.97 31.80
C ASN A 908 -50.28 -33.13 33.18
N ILE A 909 -49.44 -32.14 33.56
CA ILE A 909 -48.77 -32.07 34.85
C ILE A 909 -49.14 -30.75 35.54
N TYR A 910 -49.66 -30.80 36.76
CA TYR A 910 -50.04 -29.62 37.55
C TYR A 910 -49.99 -29.83 39.08
N PRO A 911 -49.78 -28.77 39.89
CA PRO A 911 -49.43 -27.42 39.48
C PRO A 911 -48.06 -27.38 38.79
N ASN A 912 -47.87 -26.44 37.87
CA ASN A 912 -46.62 -26.23 37.15
C ASN A 912 -46.44 -24.71 36.97
N PRO A 913 -45.70 -24.03 37.87
CA PRO A 913 -44.73 -24.62 38.81
C PRO A 913 -45.32 -25.49 39.91
N ALA A 914 -44.63 -26.60 40.19
CA ALA A 914 -44.89 -27.46 41.35
C ALA A 914 -44.42 -26.76 42.63
N THR A 915 -45.20 -26.95 43.69
CA THR A 915 -45.02 -26.32 45.00
C THR A 915 -45.37 -27.32 46.08
N ASN A 916 -44.85 -27.15 47.30
CA ASN A 916 -45.05 -28.07 48.43
C ASN A 916 -44.53 -29.50 48.17
N ASN A 917 -43.45 -29.63 47.39
CA ASN A 917 -42.82 -30.92 47.06
C ASN A 917 -43.77 -31.93 46.38
N GLU A 918 -44.81 -31.47 45.67
CA GLU A 918 -45.74 -32.33 44.95
C GLU A 918 -46.22 -31.78 43.61
N PHE A 919 -46.47 -32.69 42.66
CA PHE A 919 -47.24 -32.43 41.44
C PHE A 919 -48.10 -33.62 41.06
N ASN A 920 -49.19 -33.37 40.35
CA ASN A 920 -50.10 -34.39 39.84
C ASN A 920 -49.81 -34.64 38.37
N ILE A 921 -49.92 -35.91 37.97
CA ILE A 921 -49.91 -36.32 36.56
C ILE A 921 -51.29 -36.87 36.24
N VAL A 922 -51.94 -36.30 35.24
CA VAL A 922 -53.22 -36.80 34.72
C VAL A 922 -52.95 -37.60 33.45
N LEU A 923 -53.37 -38.87 33.47
CA LEU A 923 -53.21 -39.89 32.44
C LEU A 923 -54.59 -40.42 32.01
N PRO A 924 -55.41 -39.60 31.34
CA PRO A 924 -56.77 -39.96 30.95
C PRO A 924 -56.81 -41.01 29.82
N GLU A 925 -55.68 -41.19 29.12
CA GLU A 925 -55.49 -42.14 28.03
C GLU A 925 -54.77 -43.43 28.46
N LEU A 926 -54.39 -43.58 29.75
CA LEU A 926 -53.81 -44.84 30.24
C LEU A 926 -54.96 -45.85 30.49
N LYS A 927 -54.94 -46.96 29.74
CA LYS A 927 -55.96 -48.01 29.86
C LYS A 927 -55.88 -48.69 31.23
N ALA A 928 -57.04 -49.11 31.74
CA ALA A 928 -57.14 -49.76 33.04
C ALA A 928 -56.37 -51.09 33.06
N GLY A 929 -55.31 -51.16 33.88
CA GLY A 929 -54.42 -52.32 34.00
C GLY A 929 -52.99 -52.06 33.52
N ASP A 930 -52.78 -51.05 32.67
CA ASP A 930 -51.46 -50.67 32.18
C ASP A 930 -50.68 -49.80 33.18
N ILE A 931 -49.35 -49.77 33.05
CA ILE A 931 -48.46 -49.02 33.95
C ILE A 931 -47.62 -48.03 33.17
N ALA A 932 -47.78 -46.73 33.48
CA ALA A 932 -46.90 -45.68 32.98
C ALA A 932 -45.66 -45.54 33.87
N THR A 933 -44.48 -45.46 33.26
CA THR A 933 -43.22 -45.12 33.91
C THR A 933 -42.91 -43.64 33.71
N VAL A 934 -42.99 -42.88 34.81
CA VAL A 934 -42.63 -41.47 34.89
C VAL A 934 -41.15 -41.37 35.24
N THR A 935 -40.38 -40.59 34.50
CA THR A 935 -38.97 -40.29 34.77
C THR A 935 -38.74 -38.78 34.71
N VAL A 936 -38.29 -38.19 35.82
CA VAL A 936 -37.87 -36.79 35.90
C VAL A 936 -36.35 -36.73 35.69
N ILE A 937 -35.93 -35.84 34.80
CA ILE A 937 -34.55 -35.65 34.37
C ILE A 937 -34.16 -34.19 34.62
N ASP A 938 -32.99 -33.97 35.23
CA ASP A 938 -32.44 -32.62 35.40
C ASP A 938 -31.84 -32.06 34.09
N ILE A 939 -31.50 -30.78 34.12
CA ILE A 939 -30.90 -30.04 32.99
C ILE A 939 -29.59 -30.68 32.50
N ASN A 940 -28.88 -31.42 33.35
CA ASN A 940 -27.63 -32.12 32.99
C ASN A 940 -27.89 -33.55 32.45
N GLY A 941 -29.15 -33.93 32.24
CA GLY A 941 -29.54 -35.24 31.72
C GLY A 941 -29.59 -36.36 32.76
N ARG A 942 -29.42 -36.06 34.07
CA ARG A 942 -29.46 -37.09 35.12
C ARG A 942 -30.90 -37.42 35.48
N LYS A 943 -31.26 -38.70 35.48
CA LYS A 943 -32.55 -39.18 35.99
C LYS A 943 -32.58 -39.01 37.50
N VAL A 944 -33.38 -38.08 37.99
CA VAL A 944 -33.45 -37.66 39.41
C VAL A 944 -34.65 -38.25 40.16
N LEU A 945 -35.71 -38.67 39.45
CA LEU A 945 -36.83 -39.41 40.02
C LEU A 945 -37.39 -40.37 38.96
N VAL A 946 -37.68 -41.62 39.34
CA VAL A 946 -38.37 -42.59 38.48
C VAL A 946 -39.49 -43.24 39.28
N LYS A 947 -40.73 -43.24 38.77
CA LYS A 947 -41.89 -43.80 39.46
C LYS A 947 -42.87 -44.43 38.47
N LYS A 948 -43.37 -45.62 38.82
CA LYS A 948 -44.38 -46.34 38.04
C LYS A 948 -45.76 -46.09 38.63
N ILE A 949 -46.73 -45.72 37.80
CA ILE A 949 -48.11 -45.41 38.21
C ILE A 949 -49.12 -46.10 37.28
N PRO A 950 -50.16 -46.77 37.80
CA PRO A 950 -51.16 -47.47 36.99
C PRO A 950 -52.36 -46.59 36.59
N ALA A 951 -52.37 -45.32 36.99
CA ALA A 951 -53.41 -44.34 36.72
C ALA A 951 -52.87 -42.92 36.94
N SER A 952 -53.69 -41.90 36.66
CA SER A 952 -53.47 -40.52 37.12
C SER A 952 -53.15 -40.49 38.62
N ALA A 953 -52.06 -39.83 39.01
CA ALA A 953 -51.54 -39.91 40.38
C ALA A 953 -50.78 -38.65 40.83
N LYS A 954 -50.77 -38.42 42.14
CA LYS A 954 -49.91 -37.42 42.78
C LYS A 954 -48.50 -37.98 43.02
N ILE A 955 -47.50 -37.20 42.65
CA ILE A 955 -46.07 -37.49 42.79
C ILE A 955 -45.47 -36.50 43.79
N ASN A 956 -45.18 -36.98 44.99
CA ASN A 956 -44.37 -36.26 45.96
C ASN A 956 -42.88 -36.44 45.61
N HIS A 957 -42.04 -35.42 45.84
CA HIS A 957 -40.64 -35.38 45.44
C HIS A 957 -39.77 -34.48 46.33
N ASP A 958 -38.47 -34.78 46.44
CA ASP A 958 -37.49 -33.92 47.12
C ASP A 958 -36.53 -33.22 46.14
N LEU A 959 -37.01 -32.95 44.93
CA LEU A 959 -36.29 -32.17 43.92
C LEU A 959 -36.08 -30.72 44.39
N ALA A 960 -34.88 -30.19 44.18
CA ALA A 960 -34.57 -28.79 44.41
C ALA A 960 -35.31 -27.87 43.42
N SER A 961 -35.43 -26.58 43.76
CA SER A 961 -36.00 -25.57 42.87
C SER A 961 -35.22 -25.51 41.54
N GLY A 962 -35.92 -25.63 40.41
CA GLY A 962 -35.27 -25.78 39.11
C GLY A 962 -36.21 -26.17 37.97
N ILE A 963 -35.64 -26.33 36.78
CA ILE A 963 -36.36 -26.80 35.58
C ILE A 963 -35.93 -28.23 35.28
N TYR A 964 -36.93 -29.10 35.10
CA TYR A 964 -36.77 -30.53 34.83
C TYR A 964 -37.58 -30.94 33.60
N VAL A 965 -37.18 -32.05 32.98
CA VAL A 965 -37.95 -32.72 31.93
C VAL A 965 -38.56 -33.99 32.52
N VAL A 966 -39.88 -34.12 32.44
CA VAL A 966 -40.61 -35.32 32.87
C VAL A 966 -41.00 -36.11 31.62
N THR A 967 -40.42 -37.29 31.45
CA THR A 967 -40.80 -38.25 30.41
C THR A 967 -41.76 -39.28 30.99
N ILE A 968 -42.90 -39.49 30.34
CA ILE A 968 -43.95 -40.40 30.78
C ILE A 968 -44.15 -41.43 29.67
N ASN A 969 -43.82 -42.69 29.98
CA ASN A 969 -43.77 -43.76 29.01
C ASN A 969 -44.70 -44.90 29.44
N SER A 970 -45.73 -45.18 28.66
CA SER A 970 -46.51 -46.42 28.70
C SER A 970 -46.19 -47.27 27.47
N ILE A 971 -46.94 -48.35 27.25
CA ILE A 971 -46.88 -49.11 25.98
C ILE A 971 -47.55 -48.36 24.81
N ASP A 972 -48.49 -47.46 25.11
CA ASP A 972 -49.32 -46.76 24.13
C ASP A 972 -48.80 -45.35 23.79
N PHE A 973 -48.05 -44.71 24.69
CA PHE A 973 -47.58 -43.33 24.52
C PHE A 973 -46.25 -43.04 25.22
N ASN A 974 -45.46 -42.14 24.62
CA ASN A 974 -44.22 -41.59 25.16
C ASN A 974 -44.29 -40.07 25.06
N VAL A 975 -44.43 -39.39 26.20
CA VAL A 975 -44.69 -37.96 26.26
C VAL A 975 -43.70 -37.27 27.18
N SER A 976 -43.03 -36.23 26.68
CA SER A 976 -42.13 -35.38 27.46
C SER A 976 -42.80 -34.04 27.78
N LYS A 977 -42.79 -33.64 29.06
CA LYS A 977 -43.35 -32.37 29.56
C LYS A 977 -42.32 -31.65 30.41
N LYS A 978 -42.29 -30.31 30.36
CA LYS A 978 -41.47 -29.48 31.24
C LYS A 978 -42.11 -29.39 32.62
N LEU A 979 -41.33 -29.59 33.68
CA LEU A 979 -41.70 -29.34 35.07
C LEU A 979 -40.83 -28.21 35.61
N ILE A 980 -41.45 -27.23 36.26
CA ILE A 980 -40.75 -26.20 37.05
C ILE A 980 -41.03 -26.51 38.51
N VAL A 981 -39.99 -26.75 39.31
CA VAL A 981 -40.10 -26.86 40.77
C VAL A 981 -39.72 -25.50 41.35
N LYS A 982 -40.54 -24.97 42.27
CA LYS A 982 -40.28 -23.70 42.97
C LYS A 982 -39.90 -23.95 44.42
#